data_AF-A0A958AV78-F1
#
_entry.id   AF-A0A958AV78-F1
#
_cell.length_a   1.000
_cell.length_b   1.000
_cell.length_c   1.000
_cell.angle_alpha   90.00
_cell.angle_beta   90.00
_cell.angle_gamma   90.00
#
_symmetry.space_group_name_H-M   'P 1'
#
loop_
_entity.id
_entity.type
_entity.pdbx_description
1 polymer ?
#
loop_
_entity_poly.entity_id
_entity_poly.type
_entity_poly.pdbx_seq_one_letter_code
_entity_poly.pdbx_strand_id
1 'polypeptide(L)'
;MNLLHDFHGPNAGYILELYERYQQDPNSVDPETRAYFKEWTPSTNGAPDTTAAIAPTLNTDKLVRIVNLAQAIREYGHLAAQLDPLGTPPPSDSALSEEYYNVTPDDLRQFPASLIGGPVAEGSDNALQAIQRLRQIYSSTIGYDYDHLRQFEERSWLRQAAESGRFRPSPDQDDYVSLLQQLTEVEVFERFLHRTFPGKTRFSIEGLDMMVPMLNEIIWRSSKAKFKTILLGMAHRGRLNVLTHVQNKNYAEILAEFKDPITSENAVSQYLAKGWTGDVKYHKGVQHTLRGGEANPLVVSMAPNPSHLELVNPVIAGMARAAGTNVDQPGPANFMPGLSLPIIIHGDASFSGQGIVAETFNFRYLQGYDVGGTIHIIANNQLGFTADPEDSRSTLYASDVAKGYKVPIAHVNADDPEACLEVARLAIAYLLEFGKDFVIDLIGYRRYGHNEGDEPRFTQPLMYKKVDEHPTVREQWANKLVENNLLEAEKAQAMVDDQFNKMQEIMNELDPQESIVEPEPEPPPPGAAKRAHTSVSLKRLRELNASLLELPEGFTIHSRLKRILKPRHSALEDVDEGKVDWATAEALALASILEDGVAIRMTGEDVERGTFSHRHAILHDVETGEQYVPMQSIPQANAAFEIVNSPLTENGAVGFEYGYNIQEPDRLVIWEAQYGDFVNGAQPVIDEFIVSGRDKWGQTPSLVMLLPHGYEGAGPDHSTARLERFLQMGADINMRIANCTTSAQYFHLLRRQAALLKTDPLPLIIMTPKSLLRNPLAASSPKEFVQGYWQPVIDDDRAKESADKVKRLVFCSGKMYVDLISSDYRENNEAVAIARIEQIYPLLPEAVLPVLEGYPNMEEVMWVQEEPRNMGAWEALRPQLRKLIDGRWPLSCISRPRRASPAEGSSAWHGVNQRELVRLAFALE
;
A
#
# COMPACT_ATOMS: atom_id res chain seq x y z
N MET A 1 37.24 -17.79 -42.39
CA MET A 1 36.67 -17.62 -41.04
C MET A 1 37.64 -16.80 -40.23
N ASN A 2 37.18 -15.68 -39.68
CA ASN A 2 37.99 -14.89 -38.75
C ASN A 2 37.56 -15.35 -37.36
N LEU A 3 38.46 -16.03 -36.65
CA LEU A 3 38.09 -16.80 -35.46
C LEU A 3 37.59 -15.89 -34.31
N LEU A 4 38.02 -14.62 -34.29
CA LEU A 4 37.52 -13.57 -33.39
C LEU A 4 36.15 -12.99 -33.78
N HIS A 5 35.70 -13.24 -35.01
CA HIS A 5 34.39 -12.83 -35.49
C HIS A 5 33.34 -13.95 -35.33
N ASP A 6 33.78 -15.22 -35.35
CA ASP A 6 32.87 -16.38 -35.33
C ASP A 6 32.81 -17.07 -33.94
N PHE A 7 33.79 -16.84 -33.06
CA PHE A 7 33.81 -17.33 -31.67
C PHE A 7 34.24 -16.23 -30.69
N HIS A 8 33.51 -16.08 -29.59
CA HIS A 8 33.74 -15.03 -28.58
C HIS A 8 33.88 -15.60 -27.17
N GLY A 9 34.57 -14.86 -26.28
CA GLY A 9 34.68 -15.18 -24.86
C GLY A 9 35.39 -16.53 -24.59
N PRO A 10 34.87 -17.39 -23.68
CA PRO A 10 35.51 -18.66 -23.31
C PRO A 10 35.77 -19.59 -24.51
N ASN A 11 34.91 -19.56 -25.53
CA ASN A 11 35.04 -20.40 -26.71
C ASN A 11 36.22 -20.00 -27.60
N ALA A 12 36.55 -18.70 -27.66
CA ALA A 12 37.75 -18.23 -28.36
C ALA A 12 39.03 -18.66 -27.61
N GLY A 13 39.01 -18.58 -26.28
CA GLY A 13 40.10 -19.08 -25.43
C GLY A 13 40.32 -20.58 -25.59
N TYR A 14 39.25 -21.37 -25.61
CA TYR A 14 39.31 -22.83 -25.80
C TYR A 14 39.90 -23.23 -27.15
N ILE A 15 39.56 -22.55 -28.25
CA ILE A 15 40.13 -22.86 -29.57
C ILE A 15 41.62 -22.48 -29.63
N LEU A 16 42.03 -21.38 -29.00
CA LEU A 16 43.45 -21.01 -28.90
C LEU A 16 44.25 -22.01 -28.05
N GLU A 17 43.68 -22.50 -26.94
CA GLU A 17 44.28 -23.57 -26.12
C GLU A 17 44.45 -24.86 -26.92
N LEU A 18 43.42 -25.29 -27.66
CA LEU A 18 43.51 -26.46 -28.54
C LEU A 18 44.58 -26.26 -29.63
N TYR A 19 44.72 -25.05 -30.16
CA TYR A 19 45.75 -24.73 -31.14
C TYR A 19 47.17 -24.79 -30.55
N GLU A 20 47.37 -24.25 -29.35
CA GLU A 20 48.65 -24.33 -28.64
C GLU A 20 49.05 -25.77 -28.32
N ARG A 21 48.09 -26.58 -27.86
CA ARG A 21 48.29 -28.02 -27.64
C ARG A 21 48.67 -28.73 -28.94
N TYR A 22 47.98 -28.41 -30.04
CA TYR A 22 48.31 -28.94 -31.37
C TYR A 22 49.74 -28.56 -31.82
N GLN A 23 50.20 -27.32 -31.55
CA GLN A 23 51.57 -26.91 -31.89
C GLN A 23 52.65 -27.67 -31.10
N GLN A 24 52.35 -28.07 -29.86
CA GLN A 24 53.26 -28.86 -29.02
C GLN A 24 53.25 -30.35 -29.40
N ASP A 25 52.07 -30.92 -29.66
CA ASP A 25 51.89 -32.28 -30.18
C ASP A 25 50.66 -32.33 -31.11
N PRO A 26 50.84 -32.53 -32.42
CA PRO A 26 49.73 -32.66 -33.36
C PRO A 26 48.75 -33.78 -33.02
N ASN A 27 49.15 -34.78 -32.22
CA ASN A 27 48.28 -35.87 -31.77
C ASN A 27 47.41 -35.54 -30.55
N SER A 28 47.64 -34.39 -29.91
CA SER A 28 46.91 -33.96 -28.71
C SER A 28 45.47 -33.49 -29.00
N VAL A 29 45.13 -33.33 -30.27
CA VAL A 29 43.79 -33.00 -30.79
C VAL A 29 43.31 -34.08 -31.77
N ASP A 30 42.00 -34.19 -31.92
CA ASP A 30 41.36 -35.16 -32.82
C ASP A 30 41.72 -34.89 -34.30
N PRO A 31 41.54 -35.88 -35.20
CA PRO A 31 41.94 -35.76 -36.60
C PRO A 31 41.29 -34.62 -37.38
N GLU A 32 40.05 -34.23 -37.06
CA GLU A 32 39.33 -33.15 -37.75
C GLU A 32 39.90 -31.79 -37.33
N THR A 33 40.07 -31.57 -36.03
CA THR A 33 40.71 -30.37 -35.47
C THR A 33 42.15 -30.21 -35.96
N ARG A 34 42.89 -31.32 -36.05
CA ARG A 34 44.26 -31.36 -36.58
C ARG A 34 44.34 -30.96 -38.04
N ALA A 35 43.38 -31.41 -38.86
CA ALA A 35 43.33 -31.06 -40.28
C ALA A 35 43.04 -29.56 -40.44
N TYR A 36 42.15 -29.01 -39.61
CA TYR A 36 41.84 -27.58 -39.59
C TYR A 36 43.05 -26.73 -39.18
N PHE A 37 43.73 -27.07 -38.08
CA PHE A 37 44.92 -26.34 -37.59
C PHE A 37 46.16 -26.48 -38.46
N LYS A 38 46.18 -27.43 -39.40
CA LYS A 38 47.23 -27.54 -40.41
C LYS A 38 47.16 -26.44 -41.47
N GLU A 39 45.95 -25.92 -41.73
CA GLU A 39 45.70 -24.89 -42.74
C GLU A 39 45.37 -23.53 -42.13
N TRP A 40 45.22 -23.47 -40.81
CA TRP A 40 44.88 -22.27 -40.06
C TRP A 40 46.00 -21.86 -39.10
N THR A 41 46.40 -20.59 -39.14
CA THR A 41 47.29 -19.95 -38.16
C THR A 41 46.61 -18.71 -37.58
N PRO A 42 46.71 -18.47 -36.26
CA PRO A 42 46.21 -17.24 -35.67
C PRO A 42 46.99 -16.04 -36.21
N SER A 43 46.28 -15.05 -36.76
CA SER A 43 46.90 -13.85 -37.34
C SER A 43 47.42 -12.92 -36.24
N THR A 44 48.74 -12.81 -36.12
CA THR A 44 49.42 -11.76 -35.34
C THR A 44 49.74 -10.57 -36.25
N ASN A 45 49.04 -9.45 -36.10
CA ASN A 45 49.37 -8.23 -36.85
C ASN A 45 50.52 -7.46 -36.19
N GLY A 46 51.74 -7.54 -36.76
CA GLY A 46 52.82 -6.53 -36.66
C GLY A 46 54.24 -7.03 -36.28
N ALA A 47 55.16 -7.15 -37.24
CA ALA A 47 56.52 -7.78 -37.23
C ALA A 47 57.71 -6.86 -36.77
N PRO A 48 59.03 -7.23 -36.82
CA PRO A 48 59.71 -8.51 -37.12
C PRO A 48 60.85 -8.96 -36.13
N ASP A 49 61.36 -10.17 -36.35
CA ASP A 49 62.44 -10.88 -35.64
C ASP A 49 63.73 -10.08 -35.32
N THR A 50 64.11 -10.06 -34.05
CA THR A 50 65.51 -10.20 -33.58
C THR A 50 65.54 -11.00 -32.28
N THR A 51 66.50 -11.92 -32.20
CA THR A 51 66.66 -12.99 -31.21
C THR A 51 66.80 -12.52 -29.76
N ALA A 52 66.16 -13.28 -28.87
CA ALA A 52 66.35 -13.40 -27.41
C ALA A 52 65.74 -12.30 -26.51
N ALA A 53 64.41 -12.37 -26.34
CA ALA A 53 63.77 -12.23 -25.03
C ALA A 53 62.49 -13.08 -25.04
N ILE A 54 62.30 -13.86 -23.99
CA ILE A 54 61.13 -14.70 -23.75
C ILE A 54 59.88 -13.82 -23.83
N ALA A 55 59.03 -14.03 -24.84
CA ALA A 55 57.66 -13.49 -24.82
C ALA A 55 57.01 -14.01 -23.53
N PRO A 56 56.42 -13.16 -22.66
CA PRO A 56 55.69 -13.69 -21.53
C PRO A 56 54.52 -14.44 -22.14
N THR A 57 54.52 -15.76 -21.99
CA THR A 57 53.32 -16.56 -22.08
C THR A 57 52.28 -15.85 -21.22
N LEU A 58 51.25 -15.29 -21.87
CA LEU A 58 50.15 -14.61 -21.18
C LEU A 58 49.59 -15.65 -20.21
N ASN A 59 49.83 -15.46 -18.91
CA ASN A 59 49.45 -16.44 -17.89
C ASN A 59 47.91 -16.44 -17.79
N THR A 60 47.27 -17.32 -18.54
CA THR A 60 45.81 -17.41 -18.71
C THR A 60 45.10 -17.64 -17.38
N ASP A 61 45.69 -18.45 -16.50
CA ASP A 61 45.20 -18.64 -15.12
C ASP A 61 45.16 -17.30 -14.35
N LYS A 62 46.20 -16.49 -14.51
CA LYS A 62 46.30 -15.17 -13.86
C LYS A 62 45.30 -14.18 -14.43
N LEU A 63 45.05 -14.22 -15.73
CA LEU A 63 44.01 -13.43 -16.38
C LEU A 63 42.62 -13.76 -15.81
N VAL A 64 42.27 -15.05 -15.73
CA VAL A 64 40.98 -15.49 -15.15
C VAL A 64 40.82 -15.02 -13.71
N ARG A 65 41.88 -15.13 -12.90
CA ARG A 65 41.90 -14.65 -11.50
C ARG A 65 41.67 -13.15 -11.37
N ILE A 66 42.25 -12.34 -12.26
CA ILE A 66 42.07 -10.88 -12.28
C ILE A 66 40.62 -10.52 -12.67
N VAL A 67 40.06 -11.21 -13.66
CA VAL A 67 38.65 -11.00 -14.07
C VAL A 67 37.70 -11.40 -12.94
N ASN A 68 37.98 -12.52 -12.25
CA ASN A 68 37.18 -12.95 -11.11
C ASN A 68 37.25 -11.96 -9.94
N LEU A 69 38.41 -11.39 -9.64
CA LEU A 69 38.54 -10.31 -8.65
C LEU A 69 37.69 -9.10 -9.01
N ALA A 70 37.73 -8.65 -10.27
CA ALA A 70 36.91 -7.52 -10.73
C ALA A 70 35.41 -7.80 -10.61
N GLN A 71 34.99 -9.02 -10.95
CA GLN A 71 33.60 -9.44 -10.82
C GLN A 71 33.19 -9.53 -9.35
N ALA A 72 34.03 -10.06 -8.47
CA ALA A 72 33.77 -10.11 -7.03
C ALA A 72 33.64 -8.71 -6.42
N ILE A 73 34.43 -7.72 -6.87
CA ILE A 73 34.27 -6.33 -6.40
C ILE A 73 32.92 -5.75 -6.86
N ARG A 74 32.45 -6.07 -8.07
CA ARG A 74 31.13 -5.63 -8.55
C ARG A 74 29.96 -6.29 -7.81
N GLU A 75 30.11 -7.56 -7.45
CA GLU A 75 29.07 -8.35 -6.78
C GLU A 75 29.01 -8.09 -5.27
N TYR A 76 30.17 -8.09 -4.61
CA TYR A 76 30.29 -8.09 -3.16
C TYR A 76 30.95 -6.83 -2.60
N GLY A 77 31.36 -5.87 -3.45
CA GLY A 77 32.09 -4.68 -3.01
C GLY A 77 31.34 -3.87 -1.96
N HIS A 78 30.00 -3.90 -1.98
CA HIS A 78 29.14 -3.29 -0.98
C HIS A 78 29.41 -3.81 0.45
N LEU A 79 29.89 -5.05 0.62
CA LEU A 79 30.30 -5.61 1.91
C LEU A 79 31.58 -4.97 2.47
N ALA A 80 32.36 -4.28 1.64
CA ALA A 80 33.57 -3.56 2.02
C ALA A 80 33.40 -2.02 1.98
N ALA A 81 32.19 -1.51 1.74
CA ALA A 81 31.91 -0.09 1.73
C ALA A 81 31.90 0.49 3.16
N GLN A 82 32.49 1.68 3.35
CA GLN A 82 32.51 2.43 4.60
C GLN A 82 31.18 3.17 4.81
N LEU A 83 30.14 2.40 5.12
CA LEU A 83 28.76 2.86 5.17
C LEU A 83 28.39 3.51 6.51
N ASP A 84 28.95 3.06 7.63
CA ASP A 84 28.64 3.59 8.97
C ASP A 84 29.43 4.88 9.25
N PRO A 85 28.74 6.03 9.46
CA PRO A 85 29.41 7.28 9.84
C PRO A 85 30.12 7.20 11.20
N LEU A 86 29.69 6.31 12.11
CA LEU A 86 30.31 6.10 13.43
C LEU A 86 31.58 5.22 13.36
N GLY A 87 32.04 4.87 12.15
CA GLY A 87 33.32 4.23 11.90
C GLY A 87 33.37 2.75 12.27
N THR A 88 32.23 2.04 12.29
CA THR A 88 32.25 0.57 12.37
C THR A 88 32.92 0.03 11.11
N PRO A 89 33.90 -0.90 11.25
CA PRO A 89 34.53 -1.52 10.10
C PRO A 89 33.50 -2.32 9.30
N PRO A 90 33.57 -2.29 7.95
CA PRO A 90 32.70 -3.12 7.13
C PRO A 90 32.95 -4.61 7.40
N PRO A 91 31.94 -5.49 7.25
CA PRO A 91 32.10 -6.93 7.46
C PRO A 91 33.15 -7.54 6.53
N SER A 92 33.27 -7.00 5.31
CA SER A 92 34.16 -7.46 4.24
C SER A 92 33.87 -8.89 3.76
N ASP A 93 34.48 -9.28 2.63
CA ASP A 93 34.52 -10.67 2.15
C ASP A 93 35.94 -11.00 1.69
N SER A 94 36.40 -12.23 1.93
CA SER A 94 37.70 -12.71 1.47
C SER A 94 37.85 -12.66 -0.07
N ALA A 95 36.77 -12.85 -0.82
CA ALA A 95 36.71 -12.75 -2.27
C ALA A 95 36.93 -11.32 -2.78
N LEU A 96 37.04 -10.31 -1.90
CA LEU A 96 37.39 -8.94 -2.29
C LEU A 96 38.90 -8.69 -2.24
N SER A 97 39.72 -9.63 -1.78
CA SER A 97 41.17 -9.45 -1.61
C SER A 97 41.96 -10.03 -2.79
N GLU A 98 43.04 -9.35 -3.18
CA GLU A 98 43.97 -9.82 -4.21
C GLU A 98 44.63 -11.16 -3.81
N GLU A 99 44.90 -11.34 -2.51
CA GLU A 99 45.52 -12.55 -1.94
C GLU A 99 44.66 -13.79 -2.14
N TYR A 100 43.32 -13.69 -2.02
CA TYR A 100 42.40 -14.80 -2.24
C TYR A 100 42.58 -15.41 -3.65
N TYR A 101 42.80 -14.55 -4.65
CA TYR A 101 43.04 -14.98 -6.03
C TYR A 101 44.52 -15.26 -6.36
N ASN A 102 45.42 -15.13 -5.39
CA ASN A 102 46.88 -15.18 -5.58
C ASN A 102 47.35 -14.23 -6.71
N VAL A 103 46.83 -13.01 -6.69
CA VAL A 103 47.22 -11.92 -7.60
C VAL A 103 48.00 -10.89 -6.80
N THR A 104 49.08 -10.34 -7.36
CA THR A 104 49.82 -9.23 -6.75
C THR A 104 49.58 -7.93 -7.51
N PRO A 105 49.84 -6.75 -6.90
CA PRO A 105 49.77 -5.48 -7.62
C PRO A 105 50.65 -5.41 -8.87
N ASP A 106 51.81 -6.07 -8.88
CA ASP A 106 52.69 -6.13 -10.04
C ASP A 106 52.11 -6.97 -11.17
N ASP A 107 51.30 -7.97 -10.84
CA ASP A 107 50.58 -8.75 -11.83
C ASP A 107 49.49 -7.91 -12.49
N LEU A 108 48.70 -7.19 -11.69
CA LEU A 108 47.67 -6.29 -12.19
C LEU A 108 48.22 -5.21 -13.12
N ARG A 109 49.46 -4.73 -12.91
CA ARG A 109 50.10 -3.74 -13.80
C ARG A 109 50.46 -4.30 -15.17
N GLN A 110 50.70 -5.60 -15.27
CA GLN A 110 51.13 -6.25 -16.52
C GLN A 110 49.97 -6.50 -17.50
N PHE A 111 48.72 -6.43 -17.02
CA PHE A 111 47.53 -6.69 -17.83
C PHE A 111 46.80 -5.38 -18.21
N PRO A 112 46.28 -5.27 -19.45
CA PRO A 112 45.56 -4.08 -19.89
C PRO A 112 44.20 -3.93 -19.19
N ALA A 113 43.77 -2.68 -18.97
CA ALA A 113 42.48 -2.39 -18.32
C ALA A 113 41.27 -2.94 -19.08
N SER A 114 41.37 -3.11 -20.40
CA SER A 114 40.32 -3.64 -21.26
C SER A 114 39.82 -5.03 -20.84
N LEU A 115 40.62 -5.80 -20.09
CA LEU A 115 40.22 -7.10 -19.53
C LEU A 115 39.17 -6.99 -18.42
N ILE A 116 39.13 -5.86 -17.71
CA ILE A 116 38.16 -5.58 -16.66
C ILE A 116 36.79 -5.22 -17.27
N GLY A 117 36.82 -4.58 -18.44
CA GLY A 117 35.64 -4.12 -19.18
C GLY A 117 34.84 -3.04 -18.44
N GLY A 118 33.85 -2.46 -19.12
CA GLY A 118 32.98 -1.41 -18.57
C GLY A 118 33.65 -0.03 -18.51
N PRO A 119 32.90 1.01 -18.08
CA PRO A 119 33.41 2.39 -18.05
C PRO A 119 34.72 2.57 -17.26
N VAL A 120 34.96 1.77 -16.22
CA VAL A 120 36.22 1.83 -15.45
C VAL A 120 37.45 1.51 -16.29
N ALA A 121 37.31 0.64 -17.31
CA ALA A 121 38.40 0.23 -18.18
C ALA A 121 38.78 1.32 -19.18
N GLU A 122 37.81 2.07 -19.70
CA GLU A 122 38.02 3.10 -20.72
C GLU A 122 38.90 4.26 -20.22
N GLY A 123 38.83 4.55 -18.92
CA GLY A 123 39.65 5.61 -18.33
C GLY A 123 40.94 5.13 -17.65
N SER A 124 41.28 3.84 -17.69
CA SER A 124 42.40 3.27 -16.91
C SER A 124 43.52 2.75 -17.81
N ASP A 125 44.77 2.94 -17.40
CA ASP A 125 45.93 2.51 -18.21
C ASP A 125 46.18 0.99 -18.13
N ASN A 126 45.88 0.37 -16.99
CA ASN A 126 46.12 -1.05 -16.73
C ASN A 126 45.09 -1.63 -15.74
N ALA A 127 45.10 -2.95 -15.53
CA ALA A 127 44.16 -3.63 -14.65
C ALA A 127 44.29 -3.19 -13.17
N LEU A 128 45.48 -2.77 -12.72
CA LEU A 128 45.65 -2.24 -11.35
C LEU A 128 44.83 -0.96 -11.15
N GLN A 129 44.94 0.01 -12.06
CA GLN A 129 44.15 1.25 -11.98
C GLN A 129 42.64 0.97 -12.07
N ALA A 130 42.23 0.05 -12.95
CA ALA A 130 40.83 -0.31 -13.10
C ALA A 130 40.26 -0.99 -11.83
N ILE A 131 41.01 -1.90 -11.19
CA ILE A 131 40.64 -2.51 -9.90
C ILE A 131 40.56 -1.44 -8.80
N GLN A 132 41.51 -0.51 -8.74
CA GLN A 132 41.48 0.59 -7.77
C GLN A 132 40.23 1.47 -7.94
N ARG A 133 39.83 1.77 -9.18
CA ARG A 133 38.58 2.50 -9.44
C ARG A 133 37.34 1.70 -9.08
N LEU A 134 37.31 0.41 -9.36
CA LEU A 134 36.21 -0.45 -8.91
C LEU A 134 36.07 -0.38 -7.38
N ARG A 135 37.17 -0.43 -6.63
CA ARG A 135 37.12 -0.25 -5.16
C ARG A 135 36.61 1.14 -4.75
N GLN A 136 37.00 2.20 -5.45
CA GLN A 136 36.50 3.56 -5.19
C GLN A 136 34.99 3.71 -5.45
N ILE A 137 34.41 2.87 -6.30
CA ILE A 137 33.00 2.93 -6.69
C ILE A 137 32.14 2.01 -5.83
N TYR A 138 32.60 0.76 -5.63
CA TYR A 138 31.82 -0.28 -4.96
C TYR A 138 32.14 -0.45 -3.47
N SER A 139 33.26 0.08 -2.99
CA SER A 139 33.75 -0.09 -1.61
C SER A 139 34.15 1.25 -0.97
N SER A 140 33.48 2.35 -1.33
CA SER A 140 33.66 3.67 -0.72
C SER A 140 32.51 3.99 0.24
N THR A 141 31.89 5.15 0.14
CA THR A 141 30.73 5.59 0.94
C THR A 141 29.40 5.16 0.31
N ILE A 142 29.44 4.51 -0.87
CA ILE A 142 28.31 3.85 -1.52
C ILE A 142 28.59 2.35 -1.62
N GLY A 143 27.60 1.54 -1.26
CA GLY A 143 27.54 0.11 -1.53
C GLY A 143 26.42 -0.19 -2.51
N TYR A 144 26.76 -0.55 -3.75
CA TYR A 144 25.78 -0.96 -4.76
C TYR A 144 25.48 -2.45 -4.65
N ASP A 145 24.23 -2.79 -4.33
CA ASP A 145 23.76 -4.17 -4.14
C ASP A 145 22.61 -4.46 -5.11
N TYR A 146 22.98 -4.97 -6.30
CA TYR A 146 22.04 -5.23 -7.40
C TYR A 146 22.30 -6.53 -8.16
N ASP A 147 23.32 -7.31 -7.83
CA ASP A 147 23.64 -8.51 -8.62
C ASP A 147 22.55 -9.59 -8.52
N HIS A 148 21.75 -9.57 -7.44
CA HIS A 148 20.59 -10.47 -7.26
C HIS A 148 19.46 -10.26 -8.28
N LEU A 149 19.50 -9.17 -9.06
CA LEU A 149 18.53 -8.88 -10.11
C LEU A 149 18.59 -9.94 -11.22
N ARG A 150 17.42 -10.34 -11.73
CA ARG A 150 17.33 -11.38 -12.76
C ARG A 150 17.69 -10.86 -14.15
N GLN A 151 17.31 -9.63 -14.49
CA GLN A 151 17.42 -9.13 -15.87
C GLN A 151 18.82 -8.57 -16.12
N PHE A 152 19.41 -8.94 -17.25
CA PHE A 152 20.77 -8.53 -17.59
C PHE A 152 20.83 -7.03 -17.92
N GLU A 153 19.80 -6.51 -18.58
CA GLU A 153 19.69 -5.11 -19.00
C GLU A 153 19.73 -4.17 -17.79
N GLU A 154 19.03 -4.52 -16.71
CA GLU A 154 19.02 -3.76 -15.46
C GLU A 154 20.38 -3.78 -14.78
N ARG A 155 21.00 -4.96 -14.64
CA ARG A 155 22.34 -5.10 -14.05
C ARG A 155 23.40 -4.36 -14.87
N SER A 156 23.30 -4.42 -16.20
CA SER A 156 24.20 -3.74 -17.12
C SER A 156 24.03 -2.22 -17.02
N TRP A 157 22.79 -1.72 -16.99
CA TRP A 157 22.49 -0.30 -16.82
C TRP A 157 22.99 0.24 -15.48
N LEU A 158 22.77 -0.49 -14.38
CA LEU A 158 23.25 -0.12 -13.05
C LEU A 158 24.77 -0.12 -12.98
N ARG A 159 25.42 -1.14 -13.55
CA ARG A 159 26.88 -1.19 -13.69
C ARG A 159 27.40 0.01 -14.47
N GLN A 160 26.81 0.31 -15.63
CA GLN A 160 27.23 1.46 -16.43
C GLN A 160 27.01 2.79 -15.70
N ALA A 161 25.87 2.94 -15.02
CA ALA A 161 25.55 4.13 -14.26
C ALA A 161 26.52 4.37 -13.10
N ALA A 162 26.78 3.34 -12.28
CA ALA A 162 27.72 3.39 -11.17
C ALA A 162 29.16 3.61 -11.67
N GLU A 163 29.61 2.83 -12.66
CA GLU A 163 30.99 2.88 -13.13
C GLU A 163 31.36 4.15 -13.90
N SER A 164 30.39 4.81 -14.53
CA SER A 164 30.61 6.09 -15.21
C SER A 164 30.54 7.30 -14.27
N GLY A 165 29.99 7.14 -13.06
CA GLY A 165 29.75 8.27 -12.15
C GLY A 165 28.82 9.34 -12.73
N ARG A 166 28.01 9.03 -13.76
CA ARG A 166 27.22 10.02 -14.51
C ARG A 166 26.16 10.76 -13.68
N PHE A 167 25.82 10.22 -12.51
CA PHE A 167 24.87 10.80 -11.57
C PHE A 167 25.54 11.54 -10.42
N ARG A 168 26.87 11.47 -10.29
CA ARG A 168 27.61 12.20 -9.27
C ARG A 168 27.41 13.71 -9.47
N PRO A 169 27.10 14.48 -8.42
CA PRO A 169 27.01 15.93 -8.55
C PRO A 169 28.33 16.52 -9.03
N SER A 170 28.23 17.49 -9.94
CA SER A 170 29.38 18.27 -10.39
C SER A 170 29.70 19.32 -9.32
N PRO A 171 30.99 19.64 -9.11
CA PRO A 171 31.40 20.67 -8.16
C PRO A 171 31.13 22.07 -8.76
N ASP A 172 29.86 22.43 -8.87
CA ASP A 172 29.44 23.81 -9.08
C ASP A 172 29.33 24.49 -7.71
N GLN A 173 29.97 25.65 -7.57
CA GLN A 173 30.06 26.37 -6.31
C GLN A 173 28.66 26.74 -5.78
N ASP A 174 27.75 27.15 -6.65
CA ASP A 174 26.42 27.59 -6.26
C ASP A 174 25.55 26.42 -5.75
N ASP A 175 25.62 25.25 -6.38
CA ASP A 175 24.92 24.04 -5.95
C ASP A 175 25.43 23.54 -4.59
N TYR A 176 26.74 23.60 -4.37
CA TYR A 176 27.37 23.11 -3.13
C TYR A 176 27.05 24.01 -1.94
N VAL A 177 27.05 25.34 -2.15
CA VAL A 177 26.62 26.31 -1.13
C VAL A 177 25.11 26.21 -0.88
N SER A 178 24.30 25.97 -1.92
CA SER A 178 22.86 25.72 -1.74
C SER A 178 22.59 24.46 -0.92
N LEU A 179 23.36 23.39 -1.13
CA LEU A 179 23.26 22.18 -0.30
C LEU A 179 23.61 22.48 1.17
N LEU A 180 24.66 23.28 1.42
CA LEU A 180 24.98 23.72 2.77
C LEU A 180 23.85 24.54 3.39
N GLN A 181 23.16 25.39 2.62
CA GLN A 181 21.99 26.14 3.09
C GLN A 181 20.84 25.20 3.49
N GLN A 182 20.53 24.19 2.68
CA GLN A 182 19.50 23.20 3.04
C GLN A 182 19.85 22.44 4.32
N LEU A 183 21.09 21.97 4.45
CA LEU A 183 21.58 21.32 5.67
C LEU A 183 21.57 22.27 6.88
N THR A 184 21.85 23.56 6.65
CA THR A 184 21.73 24.60 7.68
C THR A 184 20.31 24.74 8.19
N GLU A 185 19.37 24.83 7.25
CA GLU A 185 17.95 24.96 7.55
C GLU A 185 17.43 23.78 8.38
N VAL A 186 17.82 22.55 8.01
CA VAL A 186 17.48 21.32 8.73
C VAL A 186 18.04 21.29 10.14
N GLU A 187 19.36 21.48 10.30
CA GLU A 187 20.02 21.39 11.60
C GLU A 187 19.57 22.51 12.55
N VAL A 188 19.50 23.75 12.04
CA VAL A 188 19.12 24.91 12.87
C VAL A 188 17.67 24.79 13.32
N PHE A 189 16.78 24.23 12.48
CA PHE A 189 15.41 23.96 12.87
C PHE A 189 15.32 23.03 14.09
N GLU A 190 16.05 21.91 14.08
CA GLU A 190 16.09 20.96 15.18
C GLU A 190 16.67 21.59 16.46
N ARG A 191 17.79 22.32 16.33
CA ARG A 191 18.43 23.03 17.43
C ARG A 191 17.53 24.10 18.04
N PHE A 192 16.79 24.83 17.21
CA PHE A 192 15.83 25.83 17.66
C PHE A 192 14.69 25.19 18.44
N LEU A 193 14.10 24.10 17.93
CA LEU A 193 13.03 23.37 18.61
C LEU A 193 13.52 22.80 19.95
N HIS A 194 14.72 22.20 19.98
CA HIS A 194 15.32 21.67 21.20
C HIS A 194 15.51 22.75 22.27
N ARG A 195 16.01 23.93 21.87
CA ARG A 195 16.25 25.05 22.79
C ARG A 195 14.96 25.69 23.29
N THR A 196 13.96 25.82 22.42
CA THR A 196 12.73 26.58 22.70
C THR A 196 11.67 25.73 23.41
N PHE A 197 11.61 24.43 23.12
CA PHE A 197 10.60 23.51 23.66
C PHE A 197 11.26 22.28 24.32
N PRO A 198 12.03 22.48 25.41
CA PRO A 198 12.68 21.37 26.10
C PRO A 198 11.64 20.36 26.60
N GLY A 199 11.88 19.07 26.35
CA GLY A 199 11.00 17.97 26.76
C GLY A 199 9.80 17.72 25.85
N LYS A 200 9.57 18.50 24.78
CA LYS A 200 8.56 18.17 23.77
C LYS A 200 9.15 17.22 22.72
N THR A 201 8.50 16.07 22.52
CA THR A 201 8.89 15.09 21.51
C THR A 201 8.73 15.62 20.09
N ARG A 202 9.73 15.38 19.26
CA ARG A 202 9.75 15.76 17.84
C ARG A 202 10.33 14.69 16.91
N PHE A 203 11.00 13.68 17.45
CA PHE A 203 11.66 12.60 16.69
C PHE A 203 12.68 13.14 15.69
N SER A 204 13.67 13.85 16.23
CA SER A 204 14.72 14.56 15.50
C SER A 204 15.33 13.74 14.36
N ILE A 205 15.58 14.42 13.25
CA ILE A 205 16.28 13.88 12.07
C ILE A 205 17.80 13.77 12.26
N GLU A 206 18.38 14.44 13.27
CA GLU A 206 19.84 14.65 13.36
C GLU A 206 20.63 13.34 13.34
N GLY A 207 21.57 13.27 12.39
CA GLY A 207 22.33 12.08 11.99
C GLY A 207 21.81 11.41 10.72
N LEU A 208 20.68 11.89 10.17
CA LEU A 208 20.07 11.48 8.90
C LEU A 208 19.62 12.71 8.07
N ASP A 209 20.22 13.87 8.30
CA ASP A 209 19.84 15.17 7.76
C ASP A 209 19.79 15.18 6.22
N MET A 210 20.68 14.41 5.57
CA MET A 210 20.74 14.26 4.11
C MET A 210 19.46 13.71 3.47
N MET A 211 18.55 13.10 4.25
CA MET A 211 17.25 12.67 3.76
C MET A 211 16.46 13.82 3.11
N VAL A 212 16.51 15.03 3.68
CA VAL A 212 15.79 16.20 3.14
C VAL A 212 16.36 16.64 1.77
N PRO A 213 17.68 16.91 1.61
CA PRO A 213 18.27 17.17 0.30
C PRO A 213 18.03 16.08 -0.74
N MET A 214 18.08 14.79 -0.34
CA MET A 214 17.80 13.68 -1.26
C MET A 214 16.35 13.70 -1.77
N LEU A 215 15.37 13.95 -0.88
CA LEU A 215 13.97 14.10 -1.27
C LEU A 215 13.78 15.28 -2.22
N ASN A 216 14.39 16.43 -1.93
CA ASN A 216 14.34 17.62 -2.78
C ASN A 216 14.92 17.34 -4.17
N GLU A 217 16.05 16.64 -4.26
CA GLU A 217 16.66 16.24 -5.53
C GLU A 217 15.74 15.30 -6.34
N ILE A 218 15.15 14.29 -5.69
CA ILE A 218 14.20 13.36 -6.33
C ILE A 218 12.98 14.13 -6.84
N ILE A 219 12.37 14.99 -6.01
CA ILE A 219 11.18 15.77 -6.36
C ILE A 219 11.48 16.75 -7.50
N TRP A 220 12.61 17.44 -7.44
CA TRP A 220 13.03 18.38 -8.48
C TRP A 220 13.22 17.66 -9.83
N ARG A 221 13.87 16.50 -9.85
CA ARG A 221 14.00 15.70 -11.08
C ARG A 221 12.67 15.16 -11.59
N SER A 222 11.81 14.72 -10.67
CA SER A 222 10.45 14.27 -11.00
C SER A 222 9.62 15.39 -11.61
N SER A 223 9.83 16.65 -11.22
CA SER A 223 9.16 17.81 -11.84
C SER A 223 9.57 18.04 -13.30
N LYS A 224 10.72 17.51 -13.72
CA LYS A 224 11.18 17.52 -15.12
C LYS A 224 10.73 16.29 -15.91
N ALA A 225 10.08 15.34 -15.25
CA ALA A 225 9.47 14.17 -15.86
C ALA A 225 7.96 14.38 -16.08
N LYS A 226 7.22 13.32 -16.42
CA LYS A 226 5.77 13.37 -16.71
C LYS A 226 4.88 13.21 -15.47
N PHE A 227 5.47 13.15 -14.28
CA PHE A 227 4.72 13.02 -13.04
C PHE A 227 3.84 14.26 -12.82
N LYS A 228 2.61 14.02 -12.39
CA LYS A 228 1.65 15.03 -11.95
C LYS A 228 1.48 15.05 -10.44
N THR A 229 1.71 13.90 -9.80
CA THR A 229 1.53 13.73 -8.36
C THR A 229 2.70 12.94 -7.76
N ILE A 230 3.29 13.43 -6.68
CA ILE A 230 4.20 12.69 -5.81
C ILE A 230 3.49 12.41 -4.50
N LEU A 231 3.52 11.17 -4.06
CA LEU A 231 2.86 10.72 -2.84
C LEU A 231 3.87 10.21 -1.83
N LEU A 232 3.94 10.85 -0.68
CA LEU A 232 4.90 10.59 0.39
C LEU A 232 4.24 9.83 1.55
N GLY A 233 4.78 8.66 1.88
CA GLY A 233 4.51 7.96 3.15
C GLY A 233 5.75 7.99 4.02
N MET A 234 5.61 8.30 5.30
CA MET A 234 6.75 8.23 6.22
C MET A 234 6.34 7.98 7.66
N ALA A 235 7.26 7.37 8.42
CA ALA A 235 7.16 7.28 9.87
C ALA A 235 7.41 8.64 10.57
N HIS A 236 7.70 8.61 11.88
CA HIS A 236 7.92 9.81 12.68
C HIS A 236 9.29 10.48 12.46
N ARG A 237 10.34 9.72 12.10
CA ARG A 237 11.73 10.19 12.07
C ARG A 237 11.91 11.33 11.07
N GLY A 238 12.26 12.51 11.57
CA GLY A 238 12.48 13.70 10.74
C GLY A 238 11.24 14.24 10.03
N ARG A 239 10.02 13.82 10.42
CA ARG A 239 8.80 14.22 9.72
C ARG A 239 8.58 15.73 9.73
N LEU A 240 8.86 16.41 10.83
CA LEU A 240 8.73 17.88 10.89
C LEU A 240 9.67 18.57 9.90
N ASN A 241 10.88 18.02 9.73
CA ASN A 241 11.84 18.50 8.75
C ASN A 241 11.33 18.29 7.32
N VAL A 242 10.79 17.11 6.99
CA VAL A 242 10.17 16.87 5.67
C VAL A 242 8.94 17.77 5.45
N LEU A 243 8.07 17.94 6.44
CA LEU A 243 6.92 18.84 6.34
C LEU A 243 7.36 20.27 6.05
N THR A 244 8.40 20.76 6.71
CA THR A 244 8.88 22.14 6.56
C THR A 244 9.64 22.35 5.26
N HIS A 245 10.65 21.51 5.00
CA HIS A 245 11.67 21.75 3.98
C HIS A 245 11.42 21.00 2.66
N VAL A 246 10.43 20.10 2.62
CA VAL A 246 10.01 19.38 1.40
C VAL A 246 8.58 19.75 1.02
N GLN A 247 7.66 19.83 2.00
CA GLN A 247 6.25 20.18 1.77
C GLN A 247 5.94 21.68 1.95
N ASN A 248 6.94 22.51 2.28
CA ASN A 248 6.79 23.95 2.53
C ASN A 248 5.76 24.31 3.60
N LYS A 249 5.54 23.45 4.61
CA LYS A 249 4.74 23.83 5.78
C LYS A 249 5.45 24.97 6.51
N ASN A 250 4.72 26.03 6.84
CA ASN A 250 5.31 27.22 7.44
C ASN A 250 5.84 26.91 8.86
N TYR A 251 7.01 27.45 9.22
CA TYR A 251 7.53 27.40 10.58
C TYR A 251 6.50 27.90 11.60
N ALA A 252 5.75 28.96 11.28
CA ALA A 252 4.75 29.52 12.19
C ALA A 252 3.70 28.48 12.61
N GLU A 253 3.19 27.69 11.65
CA GLU A 253 2.22 26.62 11.93
C GLU A 253 2.80 25.56 12.86
N ILE A 254 4.04 25.10 12.58
CA ILE A 254 4.68 24.08 13.42
C ILE A 254 4.98 24.63 14.81
N LEU A 255 5.51 25.84 14.92
CA LEU A 255 5.78 26.48 16.21
C LEU A 255 4.48 26.70 17.02
N ALA A 256 3.36 26.99 16.36
CA ALA A 256 2.05 27.06 17.00
C ALA A 256 1.60 25.70 17.56
N GLU A 257 1.77 24.61 16.78
CA GLU A 257 1.52 23.23 17.25
C GLU A 257 2.40 22.85 18.46
N PHE A 258 3.61 23.42 18.60
CA PHE A 258 4.45 23.22 19.77
C PHE A 258 4.05 24.05 20.99
N LYS A 259 3.52 25.28 20.79
CA LYS A 259 2.95 26.10 21.88
C LYS A 259 1.68 25.48 22.46
N ASP A 260 0.97 24.64 21.69
CA ASP A 260 -0.22 23.91 22.12
C ASP A 260 -1.31 24.84 22.71
N PRO A 261 -1.89 25.71 21.87
CA PRO A 261 -2.85 26.72 22.32
C PRO A 261 -4.22 26.15 22.69
N ILE A 262 -4.46 24.85 22.46
CA ILE A 262 -5.70 24.14 22.81
C ILE A 262 -5.71 23.82 24.32
N THR A 263 -5.46 24.83 25.14
CA THR A 263 -5.59 24.78 26.61
C THR A 263 -6.79 25.58 27.11
N SER A 264 -7.53 26.23 26.21
CA SER A 264 -8.77 26.95 26.57
C SER A 264 -9.99 26.02 26.56
N GLU A 265 -10.81 26.07 27.63
CA GLU A 265 -12.04 25.26 27.77
C GLU A 265 -13.01 25.41 26.59
N ASN A 266 -13.00 26.56 25.92
CA ASN A 266 -13.85 26.85 24.76
C ASN A 266 -13.42 26.06 23.51
N ALA A 267 -12.12 25.88 23.27
CA ALA A 267 -11.64 25.08 22.14
C ALA A 267 -11.98 23.59 22.36
N VAL A 268 -11.73 23.05 23.54
CA VAL A 268 -12.05 21.65 23.88
C VAL A 268 -13.55 21.35 23.73
N SER A 269 -14.42 22.28 24.15
CA SER A 269 -15.87 22.12 24.03
C SER A 269 -16.36 22.13 22.57
N GLN A 270 -15.71 22.89 21.68
CA GLN A 270 -16.04 22.93 20.26
C GLN A 270 -15.55 21.68 19.51
N TYR A 271 -14.39 21.14 19.89
CA TYR A 271 -13.83 19.92 19.31
C TYR A 271 -14.67 18.69 19.68
N LEU A 272 -15.01 18.55 20.97
CA LEU A 272 -15.86 17.46 21.48
C LEU A 272 -17.28 17.49 20.89
N ALA A 273 -17.84 18.67 20.62
CA ALA A 273 -19.18 18.79 20.04
C ALA A 273 -19.24 18.37 18.56
N LYS A 274 -18.10 18.27 17.87
CA LYS A 274 -18.00 17.93 16.44
C LYS A 274 -17.50 16.50 16.16
N GLY A 275 -17.19 15.72 17.20
CA GLY A 275 -16.62 14.37 17.08
C GLY A 275 -15.17 14.34 16.59
N TRP A 276 -14.53 15.51 16.47
CA TRP A 276 -13.16 15.62 15.99
C TRP A 276 -12.18 15.54 17.16
N THR A 277 -11.28 14.55 17.12
CA THR A 277 -10.29 14.32 18.19
C THR A 277 -8.91 14.84 17.85
N GLY A 278 -8.62 15.03 16.55
CA GLY A 278 -7.29 15.35 16.05
C GLY A 278 -6.31 14.20 16.21
N ASP A 279 -5.04 14.46 15.87
CA ASP A 279 -3.93 13.53 16.06
C ASP A 279 -2.63 14.30 16.36
N VAL A 280 -1.60 13.60 16.83
CA VAL A 280 -0.29 14.19 17.11
C VAL A 280 0.35 14.78 15.85
N LYS A 281 1.07 15.89 16.00
CA LYS A 281 1.68 16.67 14.89
C LYS A 281 2.52 15.85 13.89
N TYR A 282 3.15 14.78 14.35
CA TYR A 282 3.95 13.88 13.50
C TYR A 282 3.14 12.77 12.81
N HIS A 283 1.81 12.85 12.78
CA HIS A 283 0.92 12.01 11.97
C HIS A 283 0.17 12.79 10.88
N LYS A 284 0.23 14.13 10.86
CA LYS A 284 -0.53 14.96 9.93
C LYS A 284 0.02 14.88 8.50
N GLY A 285 -0.87 14.90 7.51
CA GLY A 285 -0.55 15.03 6.08
C GLY A 285 -0.59 16.49 5.61
N VAL A 286 0.02 16.78 4.46
CA VAL A 286 0.00 18.10 3.80
C VAL A 286 0.02 17.89 2.30
N GLN A 287 -0.69 18.74 1.56
CA GLN A 287 -0.64 18.80 0.11
C GLN A 287 -0.09 20.16 -0.33
N HIS A 288 0.94 20.15 -1.16
CA HIS A 288 1.57 21.33 -1.72
C HIS A 288 1.62 21.25 -3.25
N THR A 289 1.40 22.37 -3.94
CA THR A 289 1.49 22.44 -5.41
C THR A 289 2.72 23.23 -5.82
N LEU A 290 3.68 22.56 -6.45
CA LEU A 290 4.87 23.20 -7.03
C LEU A 290 4.49 23.86 -8.37
N ARG A 291 4.35 25.19 -8.35
CA ARG A 291 4.10 26.02 -9.55
C ARG A 291 5.43 26.51 -10.13
N GLY A 292 6.22 25.61 -10.67
CA GLY A 292 7.52 25.93 -11.25
C GLY A 292 7.42 26.52 -12.67
N GLY A 293 6.79 27.68 -12.88
CA GLY A 293 6.85 28.46 -14.15
C GLY A 293 6.41 27.78 -15.46
N GLU A 294 6.14 26.49 -15.47
CA GLU A 294 5.78 25.65 -16.62
C GLU A 294 4.28 25.28 -16.57
N ALA A 295 3.74 24.84 -17.72
CA ALA A 295 2.31 24.64 -17.93
C ALA A 295 1.67 23.52 -17.10
N ASN A 296 2.45 22.68 -16.41
CA ASN A 296 1.96 21.52 -15.64
C ASN A 296 2.41 21.61 -14.17
N PRO A 297 1.51 21.94 -13.23
CA PRO A 297 1.85 21.94 -11.81
C PRO A 297 2.05 20.51 -11.28
N LEU A 298 3.11 20.30 -10.50
CA LEU A 298 3.37 19.05 -9.77
C LEU A 298 2.77 19.14 -8.37
N VAL A 299 1.92 18.20 -8.00
CA VAL A 299 1.36 18.10 -6.65
C VAL A 299 2.22 17.17 -5.82
N VAL A 300 2.67 17.60 -4.65
CA VAL A 300 3.33 16.75 -3.66
C VAL A 300 2.39 16.60 -2.48
N SER A 301 2.04 15.37 -2.12
CA SER A 301 1.10 15.09 -1.02
C SER A 301 1.71 14.07 -0.07
N MET A 302 1.64 14.35 1.23
CA MET A 302 2.01 13.40 2.27
C MET A 302 0.75 12.87 2.92
N ALA A 303 0.59 11.54 2.96
CA ALA A 303 -0.54 10.93 3.65
C ALA A 303 -0.38 11.08 5.18
N PRO A 304 -1.47 11.29 5.92
CA PRO A 304 -1.45 11.07 7.35
C PRO A 304 -1.29 9.56 7.64
N ASN A 305 -0.73 9.23 8.80
CA ASN A 305 -0.53 7.83 9.19
C ASN A 305 -0.54 7.66 10.71
N PRO A 306 -0.97 6.50 11.21
CA PRO A 306 -0.93 6.19 12.63
C PRO A 306 0.51 5.89 13.09
N SER A 307 0.67 5.61 14.39
CA SER A 307 1.92 5.14 14.97
C SER A 307 2.32 3.73 14.54
N HIS A 308 1.38 2.95 14.00
CA HIS A 308 1.62 1.61 13.46
C HIS A 308 2.54 1.72 12.24
N LEU A 309 3.84 1.51 12.46
CA LEU A 309 4.89 1.66 11.45
C LEU A 309 4.60 0.77 10.23
N GLU A 310 4.98 1.24 9.05
CA GLU A 310 4.79 0.57 7.75
C GLU A 310 3.33 0.40 7.28
N LEU A 311 2.34 0.64 8.14
CA LEU A 311 0.92 0.46 7.80
C LEU A 311 0.44 1.41 6.70
N VAL A 312 1.13 2.54 6.50
CA VAL A 312 0.86 3.52 5.43
C VAL A 312 1.36 3.07 4.06
N ASN A 313 2.24 2.06 3.98
CA ASN A 313 2.87 1.65 2.73
C ASN A 313 1.85 1.23 1.65
N PRO A 314 0.90 0.30 1.93
CA PRO A 314 -0.13 -0.03 0.94
C PRO A 314 -1.08 1.13 0.67
N VAL A 315 -1.32 2.01 1.65
CA VAL A 315 -2.15 3.23 1.48
C VAL A 315 -1.53 4.14 0.41
N ILE A 316 -0.23 4.42 0.48
CA ILE A 316 0.48 5.21 -0.55
C ILE A 316 0.43 4.54 -1.92
N ALA A 317 0.61 3.22 -1.98
CA ALA A 317 0.49 2.49 -3.24
C ALA A 317 -0.92 2.62 -3.85
N GLY A 318 -1.96 2.49 -3.03
CA GLY A 318 -3.35 2.68 -3.44
C GLY A 318 -3.64 4.09 -3.93
N MET A 319 -3.16 5.11 -3.21
CA MET A 319 -3.27 6.50 -3.63
C MET A 319 -2.54 6.73 -4.97
N ALA A 320 -1.33 6.17 -5.15
CA ALA A 320 -0.57 6.32 -6.39
C ALA A 320 -1.31 5.68 -7.57
N ARG A 321 -1.83 4.47 -7.38
CA ARG A 321 -2.65 3.78 -8.38
C ARG A 321 -3.85 4.64 -8.78
N ALA A 322 -4.58 5.20 -7.82
CA ALA A 322 -5.76 6.01 -8.09
C ALA A 322 -5.43 7.28 -8.90
N ALA A 323 -4.38 8.01 -8.48
CA ALA A 323 -3.91 9.23 -9.14
C ALA A 323 -3.36 8.97 -10.56
N GLY A 324 -2.80 7.79 -10.80
CA GLY A 324 -2.32 7.37 -12.12
C GLY A 324 -3.38 6.75 -13.04
N THR A 325 -4.64 6.61 -12.59
CA THR A 325 -5.70 5.93 -13.35
C THR A 325 -6.75 6.91 -13.86
N ASN A 326 -6.99 6.88 -15.18
CA ASN A 326 -8.12 7.56 -15.80
C ASN A 326 -9.34 6.63 -15.86
N VAL A 327 -10.48 7.15 -15.39
CA VAL A 327 -11.76 6.42 -15.30
C VAL A 327 -12.94 7.16 -15.96
N ASP A 328 -12.67 8.28 -16.64
CA ASP A 328 -13.68 9.17 -17.22
C ASP A 328 -14.25 8.67 -18.56
N GLN A 329 -13.81 7.49 -19.02
CA GLN A 329 -14.26 6.87 -20.26
C GLN A 329 -14.90 5.51 -19.97
N PRO A 330 -15.97 5.12 -20.70
CA PRO A 330 -16.53 3.78 -20.59
C PRO A 330 -15.51 2.70 -20.94
N GLY A 331 -15.64 1.53 -20.32
CA GLY A 331 -14.75 0.39 -20.56
C GLY A 331 -13.78 0.12 -19.42
N PRO A 332 -12.62 -0.49 -19.69
CA PRO A 332 -11.62 -0.77 -18.66
C PRO A 332 -10.98 0.52 -18.14
N ALA A 333 -10.64 0.54 -16.86
CA ALA A 333 -9.84 1.64 -16.29
C ALA A 333 -8.46 1.69 -16.96
N ASN A 334 -8.00 2.90 -17.29
CA ASN A 334 -6.73 3.11 -17.99
C ASN A 334 -5.67 3.64 -17.03
N PHE A 335 -4.83 2.73 -16.52
CA PHE A 335 -3.68 3.09 -15.69
C PHE A 335 -2.50 3.56 -16.54
N MET A 336 -2.00 4.76 -16.23
CA MET A 336 -0.86 5.38 -16.90
C MET A 336 0.33 5.43 -15.93
N PRO A 337 1.22 4.42 -15.95
CA PRO A 337 2.43 4.46 -15.14
C PRO A 337 3.26 5.70 -15.48
N GLY A 338 3.86 6.34 -14.47
CA GLY A 338 4.64 7.57 -14.65
C GLY A 338 3.84 8.88 -14.53
N LEU A 339 2.54 8.84 -14.24
CA LEU A 339 1.78 10.04 -13.83
C LEU A 339 1.84 10.30 -12.33
N SER A 340 2.04 9.26 -11.52
CA SER A 340 2.20 9.34 -10.08
C SER A 340 3.53 8.70 -9.66
N LEU A 341 4.18 9.27 -8.64
CA LEU A 341 5.39 8.71 -8.04
C LEU A 341 5.18 8.51 -6.54
N PRO A 342 5.07 7.27 -6.05
CA PRO A 342 5.14 6.99 -4.62
C PRO A 342 6.61 7.05 -4.13
N ILE A 343 6.82 7.72 -3.00
CA ILE A 343 8.06 7.75 -2.24
C ILE A 343 7.74 7.35 -0.80
N ILE A 344 8.37 6.28 -0.30
CA ILE A 344 8.07 5.74 1.03
C ILE A 344 9.33 5.73 1.89
N ILE A 345 9.24 6.30 3.09
CA ILE A 345 10.33 6.44 4.04
C ILE A 345 10.08 5.52 5.24
N HIS A 346 11.08 4.70 5.55
CA HIS A 346 11.00 3.61 6.51
C HIS A 346 12.00 3.80 7.66
N GLY A 347 11.77 3.14 8.80
CA GLY A 347 12.81 2.90 9.80
C GLY A 347 13.51 1.56 9.52
N ASP A 348 14.79 1.42 9.89
CA ASP A 348 15.56 0.19 9.64
C ASP A 348 14.96 -1.04 10.35
N ALA A 349 14.60 -0.91 11.63
CA ALA A 349 14.00 -2.02 12.38
C ALA A 349 12.57 -2.37 11.89
N SER A 350 11.77 -1.36 11.51
CA SER A 350 10.40 -1.59 11.05
C SER A 350 10.34 -2.16 9.64
N PHE A 351 11.24 -1.72 8.75
CA PHE A 351 11.31 -2.21 7.37
C PHE A 351 11.55 -3.73 7.30
N SER A 352 12.44 -4.26 8.14
CA SER A 352 12.70 -5.70 8.20
C SER A 352 11.70 -6.48 9.05
N GLY A 353 11.07 -5.82 10.03
CA GLY A 353 10.25 -6.49 11.05
C GLY A 353 8.74 -6.55 10.75
N GLN A 354 8.20 -5.65 9.94
CA GLN A 354 6.76 -5.59 9.67
C GLN A 354 6.38 -6.33 8.38
N GLY A 355 5.54 -7.36 8.50
CA GLY A 355 5.10 -8.20 7.36
C GLY A 355 4.43 -7.43 6.23
N ILE A 356 3.80 -6.28 6.54
CA ILE A 356 3.13 -5.44 5.54
C ILE A 356 4.07 -4.83 4.51
N VAL A 357 5.37 -4.73 4.81
CA VAL A 357 6.41 -4.31 3.85
C VAL A 357 6.50 -5.34 2.72
N ALA A 358 6.58 -6.63 3.06
CA ALA A 358 6.61 -7.72 2.09
C ALA A 358 5.28 -7.83 1.31
N GLU A 359 4.14 -7.66 1.99
CA GLU A 359 2.83 -7.61 1.32
C GLU A 359 2.77 -6.49 0.28
N THR A 360 3.31 -5.31 0.59
CA THR A 360 3.33 -4.16 -0.33
C THR A 360 4.28 -4.39 -1.50
N PHE A 361 5.48 -4.95 -1.28
CA PHE A 361 6.38 -5.32 -2.37
C PHE A 361 5.77 -6.35 -3.33
N ASN A 362 4.90 -7.23 -2.81
CA ASN A 362 4.22 -8.23 -3.64
C ASN A 362 3.23 -7.62 -4.65
N PHE A 363 2.79 -6.37 -4.47
CA PHE A 363 1.93 -5.68 -5.44
C PHE A 363 2.62 -5.39 -6.77
N ARG A 364 3.95 -5.32 -6.76
CA ARG A 364 4.74 -5.09 -7.95
C ARG A 364 4.43 -6.15 -9.01
N TYR A 365 4.07 -5.71 -10.21
CA TYR A 365 3.63 -6.52 -11.37
C TYR A 365 2.27 -7.19 -11.25
N LEU A 366 1.53 -7.01 -10.16
CA LEU A 366 0.16 -7.49 -10.09
C LEU A 366 -0.76 -6.52 -10.82
N GLN A 367 -1.50 -7.04 -11.80
CA GLN A 367 -2.57 -6.30 -12.45
C GLN A 367 -3.51 -5.73 -11.39
N GLY A 368 -3.88 -4.45 -11.53
CA GLY A 368 -4.72 -3.74 -10.57
C GLY A 368 -4.02 -3.18 -9.33
N TYR A 369 -2.78 -3.57 -9.04
CA TYR A 369 -2.00 -3.07 -7.89
C TYR A 369 -0.68 -2.41 -8.27
N ASP A 370 -0.17 -2.64 -9.48
CA ASP A 370 1.02 -1.97 -9.98
C ASP A 370 0.86 -0.44 -10.02
N VAL A 371 1.90 0.25 -9.55
CA VAL A 371 2.00 1.71 -9.43
C VAL A 371 3.10 2.31 -10.31
N GLY A 372 3.82 1.49 -11.08
CA GLY A 372 4.89 1.95 -11.97
C GLY A 372 6.22 2.24 -11.27
N GLY A 373 6.45 1.60 -10.13
CA GLY A 373 7.67 1.72 -9.33
C GLY A 373 7.54 2.66 -8.13
N THR A 374 8.22 2.31 -7.03
CA THR A 374 8.29 3.10 -5.79
C THR A 374 9.73 3.40 -5.39
N ILE A 375 10.02 4.64 -4.99
CA ILE A 375 11.32 4.95 -4.35
C ILE A 375 11.18 4.76 -2.85
N HIS A 376 11.99 3.85 -2.30
CA HIS A 376 12.05 3.57 -0.88
C HIS A 376 13.31 4.20 -0.27
N ILE A 377 13.18 4.88 0.87
CA ILE A 377 14.30 5.39 1.65
C ILE A 377 14.23 4.80 3.05
N ILE A 378 15.22 4.02 3.45
CA ILE A 378 15.35 3.56 4.83
C ILE A 378 16.16 4.60 5.60
N ALA A 379 15.54 5.23 6.58
CA ALA A 379 16.16 6.15 7.53
C ALA A 379 16.93 5.34 8.60
N ASN A 380 18.01 4.69 8.17
CA ASN A 380 18.74 3.69 8.94
C ASN A 380 19.70 4.36 9.92
N ASN A 381 19.19 4.62 11.13
CA ASN A 381 19.99 5.15 12.24
C ASN A 381 20.64 4.03 13.08
N GLN A 382 20.57 2.78 12.60
CA GLN A 382 21.16 1.60 13.21
C GLN A 382 20.56 1.21 14.57
N LEU A 383 19.34 1.67 14.91
CA LEU A 383 18.74 1.41 16.21
C LEU A 383 17.20 1.44 16.25
N GLY A 384 16.58 0.33 16.65
CA GLY A 384 15.14 0.19 16.88
C GLY A 384 14.74 0.55 18.31
N PHE A 385 14.55 1.84 18.59
CA PHE A 385 14.39 2.36 19.97
C PHE A 385 15.61 2.02 20.84
N THR A 386 15.60 0.88 21.54
CA THR A 386 16.70 0.32 22.34
C THR A 386 17.26 -0.98 21.78
N ALA A 387 16.61 -1.58 20.77
CA ALA A 387 17.03 -2.84 20.17
C ALA A 387 18.11 -2.59 19.12
N ASP A 388 19.23 -3.31 19.24
CA ASP A 388 20.31 -3.24 18.28
C ASP A 388 19.91 -3.95 16.96
N PRO A 389 20.64 -3.75 15.86
CA PRO A 389 20.40 -4.43 14.59
C PRO A 389 20.29 -5.95 14.71
N GLU A 390 21.14 -6.57 15.53
CA GLU A 390 21.18 -8.03 15.75
C GLU A 390 19.93 -8.56 16.46
N ASP A 391 19.24 -7.72 17.23
CA ASP A 391 17.97 -8.05 17.88
C ASP A 391 16.76 -7.81 16.96
N SER A 392 16.93 -6.97 15.92
CA SER A 392 15.85 -6.48 15.07
C SER A 392 15.67 -7.29 13.78
N ARG A 393 16.71 -7.98 13.30
CA ARG A 393 16.69 -8.73 12.03
C ARG A 393 17.67 -9.89 12.01
N SER A 394 17.41 -10.86 11.11
CA SER A 394 18.27 -12.03 10.89
C SER A 394 19.10 -11.95 9.60
N THR A 395 19.21 -10.77 9.02
CA THR A 395 19.92 -10.48 7.77
C THR A 395 20.94 -9.38 7.99
N LEU A 396 21.89 -9.20 7.07
CA LEU A 396 22.96 -8.22 7.24
C LEU A 396 22.39 -6.79 7.18
N TYR A 397 21.66 -6.49 6.11
CA TYR A 397 21.06 -5.18 5.90
C TYR A 397 19.58 -5.18 6.25
N ALA A 398 19.08 -4.04 6.71
CA ALA A 398 17.65 -3.83 6.88
C ALA A 398 16.89 -4.04 5.55
N SER A 399 17.51 -3.63 4.44
CA SER A 399 16.95 -3.70 3.09
C SER A 399 16.85 -5.10 2.48
N ASP A 400 17.39 -6.15 3.12
CA ASP A 400 17.51 -7.49 2.53
C ASP A 400 16.16 -8.13 2.15
N VAL A 401 15.05 -7.73 2.79
CA VAL A 401 13.69 -8.16 2.39
C VAL A 401 13.37 -7.81 0.93
N ALA A 402 13.89 -6.69 0.43
CA ALA A 402 13.66 -6.22 -0.94
C ALA A 402 14.37 -7.09 -1.99
N LYS A 403 15.43 -7.83 -1.62
CA LYS A 403 16.16 -8.74 -2.53
C LYS A 403 15.29 -9.91 -3.00
N GLY A 404 14.38 -10.39 -2.15
CA GLY A 404 13.40 -11.42 -2.48
C GLY A 404 12.52 -11.01 -3.67
N TYR A 405 12.22 -9.71 -3.77
CA TYR A 405 11.40 -9.08 -4.80
C TYR A 405 12.21 -8.47 -5.95
N LYS A 406 13.53 -8.72 -6.00
CA LYS A 406 14.41 -8.26 -7.10
C LYS A 406 14.34 -6.75 -7.28
N VAL A 407 14.45 -6.04 -6.17
CA VAL A 407 14.59 -4.57 -6.12
C VAL A 407 16.07 -4.23 -5.96
N PRO A 408 16.67 -3.35 -6.77
CA PRO A 408 18.04 -2.88 -6.55
C PRO A 408 18.13 -2.05 -5.27
N ILE A 409 19.28 -2.15 -4.61
CA ILE A 409 19.55 -1.46 -3.36
C ILE A 409 20.85 -0.66 -3.51
N ALA A 410 20.85 0.57 -3.03
CA ALA A 410 22.07 1.33 -2.79
C ALA A 410 22.14 1.70 -1.31
N HIS A 411 23.20 1.24 -0.64
CA HIS A 411 23.54 1.64 0.71
C HIS A 411 24.43 2.87 0.64
N VAL A 412 24.14 3.90 1.42
CA VAL A 412 24.88 5.16 1.36
C VAL A 412 25.12 5.74 2.75
N ASN A 413 26.34 6.20 2.98
CA ASN A 413 26.74 6.87 4.21
C ASN A 413 26.09 8.27 4.28
N ALA A 414 25.32 8.54 5.33
CA ALA A 414 24.58 9.79 5.50
C ALA A 414 25.48 11.03 5.69
N ASP A 415 26.76 10.85 6.01
CA ASP A 415 27.75 11.92 6.14
C ASP A 415 28.51 12.22 4.84
N ASP A 416 28.17 11.56 3.73
CA ASP A 416 28.69 11.91 2.39
C ASP A 416 27.58 12.54 1.53
N PRO A 417 27.48 13.88 1.51
CA PRO A 417 26.44 14.57 0.75
C PRO A 417 26.50 14.32 -0.77
N GLU A 418 27.70 14.15 -1.34
CA GLU A 418 27.84 13.89 -2.78
C GLU A 418 27.31 12.50 -3.14
N ALA A 419 27.66 11.49 -2.34
CA ALA A 419 27.20 10.12 -2.51
C ALA A 419 25.68 10.00 -2.32
N CYS A 420 25.13 10.68 -1.31
CA CYS A 420 23.68 10.73 -1.07
C CYS A 420 22.92 11.29 -2.29
N LEU A 421 23.39 12.41 -2.87
CA LEU A 421 22.79 12.98 -4.07
C LEU A 421 22.98 12.08 -5.29
N GLU A 422 24.15 11.44 -5.46
CA GLU A 422 24.38 10.48 -6.54
C GLU A 422 23.36 9.33 -6.51
N VAL A 423 23.14 8.75 -5.33
CA VAL A 423 22.17 7.65 -5.14
C VAL A 423 20.73 8.12 -5.35
N ALA A 424 20.36 9.30 -4.86
CA ALA A 424 19.04 9.89 -5.11
C ALA A 424 18.76 10.07 -6.62
N ARG A 425 19.77 10.54 -7.36
CA ARG A 425 19.72 10.72 -8.82
C ARG A 425 19.65 9.38 -9.56
N LEU A 426 20.43 8.40 -9.12
CA LEU A 426 20.40 7.04 -9.66
C LEU A 426 19.03 6.39 -9.48
N ALA A 427 18.42 6.51 -8.28
CA ALA A 427 17.14 5.91 -7.95
C ALA A 427 16.01 6.40 -8.87
N ILE A 428 15.88 7.73 -9.02
CA ILE A 428 14.86 8.29 -9.91
C ILE A 428 15.15 7.97 -11.39
N ALA A 429 16.41 7.93 -11.81
CA ALA A 429 16.76 7.56 -13.18
C ALA A 429 16.44 6.08 -13.47
N TYR A 430 16.68 5.17 -12.52
CA TYR A 430 16.34 3.76 -12.65
C TYR A 430 14.82 3.57 -12.73
N LEU A 431 14.05 4.27 -11.89
CA LEU A 431 12.59 4.21 -11.93
C LEU A 431 12.05 4.74 -13.27
N LEU A 432 12.58 5.86 -13.78
CA LEU A 432 12.18 6.41 -15.08
C LEU A 432 12.52 5.49 -16.26
N GLU A 433 13.65 4.76 -16.17
CA GLU A 433 14.07 3.82 -17.21
C GLU A 433 13.23 2.54 -17.21
N PHE A 434 12.97 1.96 -16.03
CA PHE A 434 12.43 0.61 -15.92
C PHE A 434 11.00 0.51 -15.34
N GLY A 435 10.47 1.58 -14.73
CA GLY A 435 9.18 1.56 -14.02
C GLY A 435 9.19 0.60 -12.83
N LYS A 436 10.28 0.58 -12.07
CA LYS A 436 10.55 -0.40 -11.01
C LYS A 436 10.98 0.27 -9.71
N ASP A 437 10.67 -0.40 -8.61
CA ASP A 437 11.06 0.03 -7.27
C ASP A 437 12.59 0.15 -7.15
N PHE A 438 13.05 1.06 -6.29
CA PHE A 438 14.45 1.23 -5.94
C PHE A 438 14.56 1.51 -4.43
N VAL A 439 15.49 0.85 -3.74
CA VAL A 439 15.71 1.06 -2.30
C VAL A 439 17.02 1.82 -2.08
N ILE A 440 16.91 2.90 -1.31
CA ILE A 440 18.03 3.65 -0.74
C ILE A 440 18.10 3.29 0.74
N ASP A 441 19.21 2.69 1.18
CA ASP A 441 19.50 2.48 2.60
C ASP A 441 20.43 3.60 3.07
N LEU A 442 19.84 4.66 3.64
CA LEU A 442 20.56 5.85 4.13
C LEU A 442 21.07 5.55 5.54
N ILE A 443 22.34 5.17 5.65
CA ILE A 443 22.97 4.70 6.88
C ILE A 443 23.58 5.89 7.60
N GLY A 444 22.95 6.26 8.70
CA GLY A 444 23.31 7.37 9.57
C GLY A 444 23.36 6.95 11.03
N TYR A 445 23.04 7.88 11.92
CA TYR A 445 22.90 7.63 13.36
C TYR A 445 21.74 8.46 13.91
N ARG A 446 21.42 8.26 15.19
CA ARG A 446 20.43 9.08 15.91
C ARG A 446 21.14 9.92 16.97
N ARG A 447 21.12 11.25 16.83
CA ARG A 447 21.81 12.18 17.75
C ARG A 447 21.30 12.08 19.20
N TYR A 448 19.99 11.94 19.37
CA TYR A 448 19.32 11.87 20.67
C TYR A 448 18.75 10.46 20.95
N GLY A 449 18.13 10.27 22.12
CA GLY A 449 17.33 9.08 22.43
C GLY A 449 16.18 8.85 21.43
N HIS A 450 15.38 7.80 21.64
CA HIS A 450 14.32 7.46 20.68
C HIS A 450 13.36 8.64 20.47
N ASN A 451 13.02 9.27 21.60
CA ASN A 451 12.49 10.62 21.70
C ASN A 451 13.47 11.47 22.52
N GLU A 452 13.29 12.79 22.55
CA GLU A 452 14.27 13.70 23.15
C GLU A 452 14.27 13.74 24.69
N GLY A 453 13.36 13.02 25.35
CA GLY A 453 13.37 12.79 26.80
C GLY A 453 13.96 11.44 27.21
N ASP A 454 14.29 10.58 26.25
CA ASP A 454 14.85 9.25 26.46
C ASP A 454 16.38 9.31 26.60
N GLU A 455 16.95 8.51 27.53
CA GLU A 455 18.39 8.45 27.77
C GLU A 455 18.99 7.17 27.17
N PRO A 456 19.57 7.25 25.97
CA PRO A 456 20.00 6.06 25.23
C PRO A 456 21.31 5.46 25.76
N ARG A 457 22.07 6.18 26.59
CA ARG A 457 23.32 5.65 27.18
C ARG A 457 23.06 4.53 28.19
N PHE A 458 21.82 4.33 28.63
CA PHE A 458 21.46 3.19 29.47
C PHE A 458 21.57 1.85 28.74
N THR A 459 21.37 1.84 27.42
CA THR A 459 21.37 0.62 26.60
C THR A 459 22.48 0.62 25.55
N GLN A 460 22.82 1.77 24.96
CA GLN A 460 23.86 1.92 23.92
C GLN A 460 25.02 2.88 24.32
N PRO A 461 25.69 2.70 25.48
CA PRO A 461 26.68 3.67 25.97
C PRO A 461 27.88 3.86 25.04
N LEU A 462 28.35 2.81 24.37
CA LEU A 462 29.52 2.88 23.49
C LEU A 462 29.20 3.58 22.16
N MET A 463 28.02 3.30 21.59
CA MET A 463 27.54 3.99 20.39
C MET A 463 27.35 5.48 20.68
N TYR A 464 26.68 5.83 21.79
CA TYR A 464 26.42 7.23 22.10
C TYR A 464 27.66 8.01 22.51
N LYS A 465 28.69 7.35 23.07
CA LYS A 465 30.00 7.99 23.22
C LYS A 465 30.57 8.45 21.87
N LYS A 466 30.48 7.60 20.84
CA LYS A 466 30.91 7.98 19.48
C LYS A 466 30.03 9.09 18.92
N VAL A 467 28.70 8.95 19.03
CA VAL A 467 27.75 9.99 18.57
C VAL A 467 28.08 11.34 19.22
N ASP A 468 28.31 11.39 20.54
CA ASP A 468 28.62 12.63 21.27
C ASP A 468 29.88 13.34 20.77
N GLU A 469 30.87 12.58 20.27
CA GLU A 469 32.13 13.09 19.74
C GLU A 469 32.06 13.39 18.21
N HIS A 470 30.98 12.99 17.54
CA HIS A 470 30.87 13.00 16.09
C HIS A 470 30.27 14.31 15.54
N PRO A 471 30.94 15.03 14.62
CA PRO A 471 30.43 16.28 14.02
C PRO A 471 29.20 16.02 13.14
N THR A 472 28.34 17.03 12.99
CA THR A 472 27.16 16.91 12.12
C THR A 472 27.54 16.91 10.64
N VAL A 473 26.71 16.33 9.76
CA VAL A 473 26.97 16.35 8.31
C VAL A 473 27.07 17.78 7.76
N ARG A 474 26.31 18.72 8.33
CA ARG A 474 26.38 20.14 7.99
C ARG A 474 27.74 20.74 8.34
N GLU A 475 28.28 20.43 9.52
CA GLU A 475 29.61 20.86 9.93
C GLU A 475 30.70 20.26 9.05
N GLN A 476 30.63 18.95 8.79
CA GLN A 476 31.56 18.26 7.90
C GLN A 476 31.54 18.85 6.48
N TRP A 477 30.34 19.12 5.94
CA TRP A 477 30.18 19.72 4.61
C TRP A 477 30.72 21.16 4.58
N ALA A 478 30.42 21.99 5.59
CA ALA A 478 30.96 23.33 5.69
C ALA A 478 32.50 23.34 5.70
N ASN A 479 33.11 22.46 6.51
CA ASN A 479 34.56 22.31 6.57
C ASN A 479 35.14 21.89 5.22
N LYS A 480 34.52 20.93 4.52
CA LYS A 480 34.93 20.50 3.18
C LYS A 480 34.88 21.65 2.17
N LEU A 481 33.87 22.51 2.22
CA LEU A 481 33.77 23.67 1.32
C LEU A 481 34.83 24.73 1.62
N VAL A 482 35.13 24.96 2.90
CA VAL A 482 36.20 25.89 3.33
C VAL A 482 37.57 25.39 2.92
N GLU A 483 37.88 24.12 3.17
CA GLU A 483 39.15 23.49 2.77
C GLU A 483 39.36 23.53 1.26
N ASN A 484 38.29 23.39 0.47
CA ASN A 484 38.33 23.48 -0.99
C ASN A 484 38.28 24.92 -1.53
N ASN A 485 38.28 25.95 -0.67
CA ASN A 485 38.17 27.37 -1.03
C ASN A 485 36.89 27.72 -1.81
N LEU A 486 35.80 26.97 -1.59
CA LEU A 486 34.49 27.23 -2.20
C LEU A 486 33.61 28.15 -1.34
N LEU A 487 33.91 28.28 -0.05
CA LEU A 487 33.20 29.14 0.89
C LEU A 487 34.14 29.66 1.99
N GLU A 488 33.91 30.88 2.48
CA GLU A 488 34.60 31.42 3.65
C GLU A 488 33.94 30.93 4.95
N ALA A 489 34.73 30.65 5.99
CA ALA A 489 34.22 30.12 7.26
C ALA A 489 33.20 31.07 7.91
N GLU A 490 33.41 32.38 7.80
CA GLU A 490 32.50 33.41 8.32
C GLU A 490 31.13 33.36 7.64
N LYS A 491 31.07 33.03 6.34
CA LYS A 491 29.80 32.89 5.61
C LYS A 491 29.04 31.65 6.06
N ALA A 492 29.74 30.53 6.28
CA ALA A 492 29.12 29.32 6.80
C ALA A 492 28.49 29.56 8.18
N GLN A 493 29.16 30.31 9.06
CA GLN A 493 28.62 30.70 10.36
C GLN A 493 27.44 31.68 10.23
N ALA A 494 27.53 32.68 9.35
CA ALA A 494 26.44 33.63 9.12
C ALA A 494 25.12 32.93 8.71
N MET A 495 25.19 31.86 7.89
CA MET A 495 24.01 31.07 7.52
C MET A 495 23.30 30.46 8.74
N VAL A 496 24.05 30.04 9.77
CA VAL A 496 23.47 29.55 11.05
C VAL A 496 22.74 30.69 11.75
N ASP A 497 23.44 31.81 11.93
CA ASP A 497 22.96 32.94 12.71
C ASP A 497 21.70 33.54 12.07
N ASP A 498 21.70 33.71 10.75
CA ASP A 498 20.58 34.23 9.97
C ASP A 498 19.35 33.33 10.07
N GLN A 499 19.52 32.02 9.90
CA GLN A 499 18.42 31.07 10.01
C GLN A 499 17.86 31.00 11.44
N PHE A 500 18.74 31.10 12.44
CA PHE A 500 18.35 31.15 13.84
C PHE A 500 17.53 32.42 14.13
N ASN A 501 18.01 33.59 13.68
CA ASN A 501 17.34 34.87 13.85
C ASN A 501 15.95 34.88 13.19
N LYS A 502 15.85 34.37 11.95
CA LYS A 502 14.58 34.20 11.24
C LYS A 502 13.56 33.40 12.07
N MET A 503 13.97 32.27 12.64
CA MET A 503 13.08 31.46 13.48
C MET A 503 12.67 32.18 14.78
N GLN A 504 13.61 32.92 15.37
CA GLN A 504 13.33 33.71 16.58
C GLN A 504 12.34 34.84 16.32
N GLU A 505 12.45 35.51 15.17
CA GLU A 505 11.50 36.54 14.70
C GLU A 505 10.10 35.94 14.54
N ILE A 506 9.98 34.83 13.80
CA ILE A 506 8.69 34.11 13.63
C ILE A 506 8.09 33.76 14.99
N MET A 507 8.88 33.24 15.93
CA MET A 507 8.40 32.88 17.27
C MET A 507 7.92 34.08 18.10
N ASN A 508 8.57 35.25 17.94
CA ASN A 508 8.20 36.48 18.64
C ASN A 508 6.88 37.07 18.12
N GLU A 509 6.62 36.95 16.82
CA GLU A 509 5.42 37.45 16.16
C GLU A 509 4.25 36.45 16.17
N LEU A 510 4.50 35.21 16.60
CA LEU A 510 3.54 34.11 16.53
C LEU A 510 2.32 34.33 17.43
N ASP A 511 1.16 34.55 16.81
CA ASP A 511 -0.16 34.31 17.41
C ASP A 511 -0.59 32.84 17.16
N PRO A 512 -0.60 31.98 18.18
CA PRO A 512 -0.91 30.56 18.00
C PRO A 512 -2.34 30.27 17.55
N GLN A 513 -3.30 31.14 17.85
CA GLN A 513 -4.71 30.90 17.48
C GLN A 513 -4.98 31.23 16.01
N GLU A 514 -4.31 32.24 15.48
CA GLU A 514 -4.41 32.61 14.06
C GLU A 514 -3.51 31.75 13.16
N SER A 515 -2.46 31.16 13.72
CA SER A 515 -1.45 30.41 12.96
C SER A 515 -1.75 28.92 12.77
N ILE A 516 -2.73 28.36 13.49
CA ILE A 516 -3.19 26.97 13.24
C ILE A 516 -4.32 27.03 12.22
N VAL A 517 -4.00 26.71 10.96
CA VAL A 517 -4.98 26.56 9.89
C VAL A 517 -5.30 25.08 9.73
N GLU A 518 -6.18 24.55 10.58
CA GLU A 518 -6.74 23.22 10.35
C GLU A 518 -8.09 23.37 9.64
N PRO A 519 -8.23 22.86 8.39
CA PRO A 519 -9.51 22.86 7.73
C PRO A 519 -10.47 21.95 8.52
N GLU A 520 -11.50 22.54 9.12
CA GLU A 520 -12.54 21.77 9.78
C GLU A 520 -13.29 20.93 8.73
N PRO A 521 -13.42 19.59 8.91
CA PRO A 521 -14.22 18.79 8.00
C PRO A 521 -15.68 19.25 8.07
N GLU A 522 -16.26 19.62 6.94
CA GLU A 522 -17.67 20.01 6.88
C GLU A 522 -18.54 18.76 7.16
N PRO A 523 -19.48 18.83 8.13
CA PRO A 523 -20.39 17.73 8.36
C PRO A 523 -21.28 17.53 7.13
N PRO A 524 -21.64 16.27 6.81
CA PRO A 524 -22.53 16.00 5.69
C PRO A 524 -23.85 16.74 5.87
N PRO A 525 -24.48 17.24 4.78
CA PRO A 525 -25.74 17.98 4.88
C PRO A 525 -26.81 17.14 5.61
N PRO A 526 -27.48 17.68 6.64
CA PRO A 526 -28.45 16.91 7.42
C PRO A 526 -29.47 16.20 6.53
N GLY A 527 -29.60 14.89 6.71
CA GLY A 527 -30.54 14.05 5.98
C GLY A 527 -30.16 13.73 4.52
N ALA A 528 -28.94 14.01 4.06
CA ALA A 528 -28.47 13.60 2.72
C ALA A 528 -28.73 12.12 2.45
N ALA A 529 -28.39 11.27 3.42
CA ALA A 529 -28.60 9.84 3.39
C ALA A 529 -30.08 9.40 3.24
N LYS A 530 -31.05 10.26 3.61
CA LYS A 530 -32.50 10.01 3.48
C LYS A 530 -33.06 10.45 2.13
N ARG A 531 -32.38 11.38 1.45
CA ARG A 531 -32.79 11.94 0.16
C ARG A 531 -32.21 11.19 -1.04
N ALA A 532 -31.35 10.20 -0.82
CA ALA A 532 -30.76 9.41 -1.90
C ALA A 532 -31.85 8.63 -2.65
N HIS A 533 -32.01 8.92 -3.94
CA HIS A 533 -32.94 8.22 -4.83
C HIS A 533 -32.22 7.05 -5.50
N THR A 534 -32.71 5.83 -5.27
CA THR A 534 -32.03 4.61 -5.72
C THR A 534 -32.83 3.80 -6.75
N SER A 535 -34.13 4.07 -6.89
CA SER A 535 -35.00 3.41 -7.87
C SER A 535 -34.56 3.65 -9.31
N VAL A 536 -34.65 2.63 -10.16
CA VAL A 536 -34.32 2.71 -11.59
C VAL A 536 -35.53 2.26 -12.42
N SER A 537 -35.85 2.99 -13.48
CA SER A 537 -37.00 2.66 -14.33
C SER A 537 -36.89 1.25 -14.94
N LEU A 538 -38.02 0.55 -15.09
CA LEU A 538 -38.05 -0.80 -15.68
C LEU A 538 -37.41 -0.86 -17.07
N LYS A 539 -37.60 0.21 -17.87
CA LYS A 539 -36.98 0.34 -19.20
C LYS A 539 -35.46 0.28 -19.10
N ARG A 540 -34.86 1.15 -18.27
CA ARG A 540 -33.40 1.17 -18.03
C ARG A 540 -32.89 -0.19 -17.55
N LEU A 541 -33.56 -0.81 -16.57
CA LEU A 541 -33.15 -2.13 -16.06
C LEU A 541 -33.16 -3.20 -17.16
N ARG A 542 -34.16 -3.22 -18.04
CA ARG A 542 -34.23 -4.16 -19.17
C ARG A 542 -33.12 -3.93 -20.18
N GLU A 543 -32.84 -2.67 -20.53
CA GLU A 543 -31.77 -2.30 -21.46
C GLU A 543 -30.39 -2.70 -20.90
N LEU A 544 -30.10 -2.37 -19.63
CA LEU A 544 -28.86 -2.76 -18.97
C LEU A 544 -28.72 -4.29 -18.89
N ASN A 545 -29.78 -5.01 -18.49
CA ASN A 545 -29.76 -6.46 -18.40
C ASN A 545 -29.52 -7.12 -19.77
N ALA A 546 -30.14 -6.60 -20.83
CA ALA A 546 -29.93 -7.09 -22.19
C ALA A 546 -28.46 -6.93 -22.61
N SER A 547 -27.87 -5.75 -22.39
CA SER A 547 -26.47 -5.48 -22.69
C SER A 547 -25.49 -6.34 -21.87
N LEU A 548 -25.77 -6.58 -20.59
CA LEU A 548 -24.96 -7.46 -19.73
C LEU A 548 -24.96 -8.93 -20.17
N LEU A 549 -25.98 -9.36 -20.91
CA LEU A 549 -26.15 -10.73 -21.40
C LEU A 549 -25.70 -10.89 -22.86
N GLU A 550 -25.28 -9.81 -23.51
CA GLU A 550 -24.76 -9.82 -24.86
C GLU A 550 -23.31 -10.35 -24.85
N LEU A 551 -23.06 -11.34 -25.70
CA LEU A 551 -21.75 -11.96 -25.88
C LEU A 551 -21.16 -11.50 -27.23
N PRO A 552 -19.82 -11.31 -27.31
CA PRO A 552 -19.17 -11.01 -28.58
C PRO A 552 -19.41 -12.09 -29.63
N GLU A 553 -19.38 -11.69 -30.90
CA GLU A 553 -19.47 -12.64 -32.01
C GLU A 553 -18.32 -13.67 -31.91
N GLY A 554 -18.67 -14.96 -31.98
CA GLY A 554 -17.70 -16.06 -31.88
C GLY A 554 -17.36 -16.49 -30.44
N PHE A 555 -17.83 -15.79 -29.40
CA PHE A 555 -17.51 -16.15 -28.01
C PHE A 555 -18.23 -17.43 -27.55
N THR A 556 -17.47 -18.42 -27.10
CA THR A 556 -17.95 -19.73 -26.65
C THR A 556 -17.95 -19.82 -25.13
N ILE A 557 -19.09 -19.48 -24.53
CA ILE A 557 -19.28 -19.57 -23.08
C ILE A 557 -19.41 -21.03 -22.57
N HIS A 558 -18.87 -21.31 -21.39
CA HIS A 558 -18.99 -22.61 -20.74
C HIS A 558 -20.47 -23.04 -20.55
N SER A 559 -20.77 -24.29 -20.92
CA SER A 559 -22.15 -24.80 -20.98
C SER A 559 -22.93 -24.73 -19.65
N ARG A 560 -22.27 -24.95 -18.50
CA ARG A 560 -22.91 -24.80 -17.18
C ARG A 560 -23.19 -23.33 -16.87
N LEU A 561 -22.31 -22.42 -17.27
CA LEU A 561 -22.50 -20.99 -17.04
C LEU A 561 -23.64 -20.44 -17.88
N LYS A 562 -23.76 -20.87 -19.15
CA LYS A 562 -24.92 -20.56 -19.99
C LYS A 562 -26.25 -20.94 -19.32
N ARG A 563 -26.30 -22.07 -18.61
CA ARG A 563 -27.49 -22.50 -17.85
C ARG A 563 -27.75 -21.62 -16.62
N ILE A 564 -26.70 -21.17 -15.94
CA ILE A 564 -26.79 -20.26 -14.78
C ILE A 564 -27.27 -18.87 -15.21
N LEU A 565 -26.83 -18.37 -16.37
CA LEU A 565 -27.21 -17.04 -16.87
C LEU A 565 -28.59 -17.02 -17.55
N LYS A 566 -29.07 -18.17 -18.06
CA LYS A 566 -30.36 -18.26 -18.78
C LYS A 566 -31.54 -17.60 -18.06
N PRO A 567 -31.77 -17.80 -16.74
CA PRO A 567 -32.88 -17.17 -16.03
C PRO A 567 -32.83 -15.65 -16.02
N ARG A 568 -31.64 -15.03 -16.17
CA ARG A 568 -31.49 -13.57 -16.17
C ARG A 568 -32.21 -12.91 -17.35
N HIS A 569 -32.36 -13.59 -18.49
CA HIS A 569 -33.05 -13.02 -19.66
C HIS A 569 -34.52 -12.68 -19.38
N SER A 570 -35.24 -13.54 -18.67
CA SER A 570 -36.67 -13.36 -18.39
C SER A 570 -36.96 -12.72 -17.03
N ALA A 571 -35.94 -12.49 -16.20
CA ALA A 571 -36.09 -12.01 -14.81
C ALA A 571 -36.83 -10.66 -14.69
N LEU A 572 -36.83 -9.85 -15.75
CA LEU A 572 -37.44 -8.52 -15.81
C LEU A 572 -38.66 -8.44 -16.76
N GLU A 573 -39.12 -9.56 -17.31
CA GLU A 573 -40.26 -9.59 -18.25
C GLU A 573 -41.59 -9.27 -17.55
N ASP A 574 -41.85 -9.94 -16.42
CA ASP A 574 -42.99 -9.65 -15.54
C ASP A 574 -42.54 -8.80 -14.35
N VAL A 575 -43.17 -7.65 -14.16
CA VAL A 575 -42.77 -6.68 -13.12
C VAL A 575 -43.17 -7.12 -11.71
N ASP A 576 -44.25 -7.89 -11.59
CA ASP A 576 -44.81 -8.32 -10.31
C ASP A 576 -44.34 -9.74 -9.96
N GLU A 577 -44.21 -10.64 -10.94
CA GLU A 577 -43.85 -12.06 -10.71
C GLU A 577 -42.38 -12.43 -11.06
N GLY A 578 -41.66 -11.55 -11.74
CA GLY A 578 -40.24 -11.76 -12.06
C GLY A 578 -39.40 -12.02 -10.80
N LYS A 579 -38.31 -12.79 -10.92
CA LYS A 579 -37.40 -13.06 -9.80
C LYS A 579 -35.99 -12.63 -10.14
N VAL A 580 -35.55 -11.54 -9.52
CA VAL A 580 -34.19 -11.03 -9.62
C VAL A 580 -33.40 -11.56 -8.42
N ASP A 581 -32.48 -12.48 -8.69
CA ASP A 581 -31.60 -13.03 -7.64
C ASP A 581 -30.51 -12.02 -7.20
N TRP A 582 -29.73 -12.41 -6.19
CA TRP A 582 -28.72 -11.53 -5.58
C TRP A 582 -27.65 -11.07 -6.56
N ALA A 583 -27.14 -11.98 -7.40
CA ALA A 583 -26.07 -11.68 -8.35
C ALA A 583 -26.58 -10.81 -9.52
N THR A 584 -27.83 -11.02 -9.95
CA THR A 584 -28.47 -10.17 -10.97
C THR A 584 -28.73 -8.77 -10.41
N ALA A 585 -29.19 -8.67 -9.16
CA ALA A 585 -29.36 -7.39 -8.49
C ALA A 585 -28.03 -6.63 -8.32
N GLU A 586 -26.94 -7.32 -7.96
CA GLU A 586 -25.60 -6.73 -7.92
C GLU A 586 -25.19 -6.18 -9.29
N ALA A 587 -25.29 -7.00 -10.35
CA ALA A 587 -24.92 -6.59 -11.69
C ALA A 587 -25.74 -5.39 -12.19
N LEU A 588 -27.05 -5.36 -11.91
CA LEU A 588 -27.91 -4.22 -12.26
C LEU A 588 -27.59 -2.96 -11.44
N ALA A 589 -27.22 -3.11 -10.17
CA ALA A 589 -26.80 -1.98 -9.34
C ALA A 589 -25.53 -1.36 -9.92
N LEU A 590 -24.49 -2.17 -10.15
CA LEU A 590 -23.22 -1.71 -10.69
C LEU A 590 -23.38 -1.12 -12.10
N ALA A 591 -24.13 -1.77 -12.99
CA ALA A 591 -24.37 -1.26 -14.34
C ALA A 591 -25.11 0.08 -14.34
N SER A 592 -26.10 0.25 -13.48
CA SER A 592 -26.82 1.53 -13.36
C SER A 592 -25.98 2.62 -12.69
N ILE A 593 -25.03 2.28 -11.81
CA ILE A 593 -24.06 3.22 -11.23
C ILE A 593 -23.08 3.72 -12.30
N LEU A 594 -22.60 2.83 -13.18
CA LEU A 594 -21.77 3.20 -14.33
C LEU A 594 -22.55 4.07 -15.34
N GLU A 595 -23.82 3.76 -15.59
CA GLU A 595 -24.71 4.60 -16.39
C GLU A 595 -24.88 5.99 -15.76
N ASP A 596 -24.95 6.08 -14.43
CA ASP A 596 -25.01 7.37 -13.71
C ASP A 596 -23.65 8.12 -13.68
N GLY A 597 -22.59 7.55 -14.27
CA GLY A 597 -21.28 8.19 -14.44
C GLY A 597 -20.32 8.04 -13.25
N VAL A 598 -20.57 7.09 -12.35
CA VAL A 598 -19.68 6.80 -11.23
C VAL A 598 -18.79 5.62 -11.57
N ALA A 599 -17.47 5.85 -11.61
CA ALA A 599 -16.49 4.79 -11.83
C ALA A 599 -16.48 3.80 -10.67
N ILE A 600 -16.28 2.52 -10.98
CA ILE A 600 -16.30 1.44 -10.00
C ILE A 600 -14.99 0.67 -10.06
N ARG A 601 -14.39 0.47 -8.89
CA ARG A 601 -13.29 -0.46 -8.67
C ARG A 601 -13.72 -1.53 -7.66
N MET A 602 -13.60 -2.79 -8.04
CA MET A 602 -13.92 -3.93 -7.18
C MET A 602 -12.74 -4.90 -7.10
N THR A 603 -12.24 -5.14 -5.89
CA THR A 603 -11.15 -6.09 -5.67
C THR A 603 -11.47 -7.07 -4.55
N GLY A 604 -10.72 -8.17 -4.51
CA GLY A 604 -10.91 -9.24 -3.53
C GLY A 604 -10.46 -10.58 -4.08
N GLU A 605 -10.28 -11.56 -3.22
CA GLU A 605 -9.84 -12.89 -3.62
C GLU A 605 -10.94 -13.59 -4.43
N ASP A 606 -10.61 -14.02 -5.65
CA ASP A 606 -11.54 -14.65 -6.61
C ASP A 606 -12.77 -13.80 -6.98
N VAL A 607 -12.74 -12.48 -6.76
CA VAL A 607 -13.89 -11.57 -6.91
C VAL A 607 -14.48 -11.57 -8.33
N GLU A 608 -13.66 -11.79 -9.35
CA GLU A 608 -14.07 -11.81 -10.77
C GLU A 608 -15.13 -12.89 -11.05
N ARG A 609 -14.95 -14.08 -10.46
CA ARG A 609 -15.94 -15.17 -10.49
C ARG A 609 -16.94 -15.05 -9.32
N GLY A 610 -16.45 -14.55 -8.19
CA GLY A 610 -17.03 -14.71 -6.87
C GLY A 610 -16.62 -16.04 -6.25
N THR A 611 -16.24 -16.01 -4.96
CA THR A 611 -15.91 -17.21 -4.16
C THR A 611 -16.98 -18.28 -4.29
N PHE A 612 -18.25 -17.88 -4.21
CA PHE A 612 -19.41 -18.77 -4.28
C PHE A 612 -19.88 -19.06 -5.72
N SER A 613 -19.14 -18.65 -6.75
CA SER A 613 -19.51 -18.80 -8.17
C SER A 613 -20.90 -18.22 -8.48
N HIS A 614 -21.16 -17.00 -8.01
CA HIS A 614 -22.41 -16.28 -8.22
C HIS A 614 -22.27 -15.10 -9.19
N ARG A 615 -21.11 -14.42 -9.18
CA ARG A 615 -20.91 -13.13 -9.86
C ARG A 615 -20.66 -13.29 -11.36
N HIS A 616 -19.59 -13.99 -11.72
CA HIS A 616 -19.15 -14.17 -13.11
C HIS A 616 -19.05 -12.84 -13.88
N ALA A 617 -18.37 -11.86 -13.29
CA ALA A 617 -18.13 -10.55 -13.90
C ALA A 617 -17.10 -10.61 -15.04
N ILE A 618 -16.18 -11.58 -14.98
CA ILE A 618 -15.32 -11.94 -16.12
C ILE A 618 -15.75 -13.32 -16.63
N LEU A 619 -15.97 -13.39 -17.94
CA LEU A 619 -16.27 -14.62 -18.68
C LEU A 619 -15.01 -15.06 -19.42
N HIS A 620 -14.81 -16.38 -19.51
CA HIS A 620 -13.72 -16.98 -20.27
C HIS A 620 -14.28 -17.80 -21.43
N ASP A 621 -13.75 -17.58 -22.62
CA ASP A 621 -14.01 -18.42 -23.78
C ASP A 621 -13.38 -19.81 -23.55
N VAL A 622 -14.15 -20.88 -23.75
CA VAL A 622 -13.67 -22.25 -23.47
C VAL A 622 -12.73 -22.79 -24.55
N GLU A 623 -12.73 -22.22 -25.75
CA GLU A 623 -11.90 -22.62 -26.88
C GLU A 623 -10.61 -21.81 -26.93
N THR A 624 -10.67 -20.50 -26.64
CA THR A 624 -9.51 -19.58 -26.77
C THR A 624 -8.88 -19.16 -25.45
N GLY A 625 -9.63 -19.20 -24.34
CA GLY A 625 -9.22 -18.66 -23.04
C GLY A 625 -9.34 -17.13 -22.94
N GLU A 626 -9.80 -16.45 -23.98
CA GLU A 626 -9.99 -15.00 -24.00
C GLU A 626 -10.99 -14.56 -22.92
N GLN A 627 -10.67 -13.45 -22.25
CA GLN A 627 -11.51 -12.85 -21.22
C GLN A 627 -12.46 -11.82 -21.83
N TYR A 628 -13.73 -11.87 -21.42
CA TYR A 628 -14.73 -10.86 -21.73
C TYR A 628 -15.38 -10.34 -20.45
N VAL A 629 -15.44 -9.01 -20.31
CA VAL A 629 -16.03 -8.32 -19.16
C VAL A 629 -17.30 -7.60 -19.62
N PRO A 630 -18.51 -8.17 -19.46
CA PRO A 630 -19.74 -7.56 -19.97
C PRO A 630 -19.96 -6.13 -19.48
N MET A 631 -19.59 -5.86 -18.22
CA MET A 631 -19.72 -4.54 -17.59
C MET A 631 -18.89 -3.44 -18.29
N GLN A 632 -17.78 -3.81 -18.94
CA GLN A 632 -16.94 -2.88 -19.71
C GLN A 632 -17.49 -2.63 -21.13
N SER A 633 -18.51 -3.38 -21.56
CA SER A 633 -19.03 -3.35 -22.93
C SER A 633 -20.47 -2.84 -23.02
N ILE A 634 -21.09 -2.46 -21.90
CA ILE A 634 -22.45 -1.92 -21.91
C ILE A 634 -22.45 -0.51 -22.53
N PRO A 635 -23.28 -0.23 -23.56
CA PRO A 635 -23.29 1.06 -24.25
C PRO A 635 -23.84 2.21 -23.39
N GLN A 636 -24.53 1.90 -22.29
CA GLN A 636 -25.10 2.88 -21.37
C GLN A 636 -24.07 3.44 -20.36
N ALA A 637 -22.91 2.79 -20.19
CA ALA A 637 -21.91 3.24 -19.22
C ALA A 637 -21.32 4.60 -19.60
N ASN A 638 -21.09 5.44 -18.59
CA ASN A 638 -20.46 6.77 -18.71
C ASN A 638 -19.12 6.86 -17.94
N ALA A 639 -18.68 5.77 -17.32
CA ALA A 639 -17.46 5.68 -16.53
C ALA A 639 -16.82 4.29 -16.63
N ALA A 640 -15.57 4.17 -16.19
CA ALA A 640 -14.82 2.91 -16.25
C ALA A 640 -15.24 1.92 -15.16
N PHE A 641 -15.08 0.62 -15.49
CA PHE A 641 -15.26 -0.50 -14.57
C PHE A 641 -13.97 -1.31 -14.45
N GLU A 642 -13.43 -1.40 -13.24
CA GLU A 642 -12.27 -2.24 -12.91
C GLU A 642 -12.70 -3.32 -11.91
N ILE A 643 -12.51 -4.58 -12.27
CA ILE A 643 -12.66 -5.72 -11.35
C ILE A 643 -11.41 -6.59 -11.45
N VAL A 644 -10.81 -6.93 -10.31
CA VAL A 644 -9.51 -7.59 -10.26
C VAL A 644 -9.44 -8.54 -9.07
N ASN A 645 -9.01 -9.78 -9.30
CA ASN A 645 -8.66 -10.69 -8.20
C ASN A 645 -7.46 -10.14 -7.41
N SER A 646 -7.61 -9.97 -6.09
CA SER A 646 -6.50 -9.56 -5.23
C SER A 646 -5.45 -10.67 -5.06
N PRO A 647 -4.19 -10.34 -4.74
CA PRO A 647 -3.31 -11.30 -4.10
C PRO A 647 -3.87 -11.75 -2.75
N LEU A 648 -3.31 -12.84 -2.22
CA LEU A 648 -3.73 -13.45 -0.95
C LEU A 648 -3.14 -12.68 0.25
N THR A 649 -3.69 -11.49 0.48
CA THR A 649 -3.37 -10.57 1.57
C THR A 649 -4.60 -9.72 1.89
N GLU A 650 -5.01 -9.68 3.15
CA GLU A 650 -6.07 -8.78 3.60
C GLU A 650 -5.50 -7.43 4.02
N ASN A 651 -4.44 -7.41 4.83
CA ASN A 651 -3.92 -6.17 5.41
C ASN A 651 -3.40 -5.20 4.34
N GLY A 652 -2.55 -5.71 3.44
CA GLY A 652 -2.10 -4.97 2.26
C GLY A 652 -3.24 -4.56 1.34
N ALA A 653 -4.13 -5.48 0.96
CA ALA A 653 -5.19 -5.16 -0.01
C ALA A 653 -6.20 -4.13 0.53
N VAL A 654 -6.65 -4.26 1.78
CA VAL A 654 -7.55 -3.30 2.41
C VAL A 654 -6.87 -1.93 2.58
N GLY A 655 -5.58 -1.90 2.96
CA GLY A 655 -4.80 -0.67 3.01
C GLY A 655 -4.69 0.01 1.65
N PHE A 656 -4.50 -0.77 0.58
CA PHE A 656 -4.47 -0.29 -0.79
C PHE A 656 -5.80 0.32 -1.22
N GLU A 657 -6.92 -0.39 -1.00
CA GLU A 657 -8.24 0.12 -1.39
C GLU A 657 -8.67 1.34 -0.56
N TYR A 658 -8.25 1.43 0.72
CA TYR A 658 -8.41 2.66 1.50
C TYR A 658 -7.67 3.83 0.84
N GLY A 659 -6.39 3.64 0.49
CA GLY A 659 -5.57 4.64 -0.21
C GLY A 659 -6.17 5.07 -1.53
N TYR A 660 -6.67 4.12 -2.33
CA TYR A 660 -7.32 4.40 -3.60
C TYR A 660 -8.57 5.28 -3.40
N ASN A 661 -9.37 4.94 -2.38
CA ASN A 661 -10.61 5.64 -2.07
C ASN A 661 -10.38 7.08 -1.57
N ILE A 662 -9.41 7.33 -0.67
CA ILE A 662 -9.17 8.68 -0.16
C ILE A 662 -8.52 9.61 -1.19
N GLN A 663 -7.78 9.06 -2.16
CA GLN A 663 -7.19 9.85 -3.23
C GLN A 663 -8.25 10.29 -4.26
N GLU A 664 -9.24 9.43 -4.51
CA GLU A 664 -10.28 9.65 -5.51
C GLU A 664 -11.67 9.35 -4.90
N PRO A 665 -12.17 10.24 -4.00
CA PRO A 665 -13.36 9.99 -3.18
C PRO A 665 -14.68 9.87 -3.98
N ASP A 666 -14.67 10.31 -5.23
CA ASP A 666 -15.80 10.27 -6.15
C ASP A 666 -16.01 8.90 -6.83
N ARG A 667 -15.11 7.94 -6.60
CA ARG A 667 -15.17 6.58 -7.17
C ARG A 667 -15.79 5.61 -6.17
N LEU A 668 -16.61 4.67 -6.66
CA LEU A 668 -17.12 3.58 -5.83
C LEU A 668 -16.05 2.48 -5.71
N VAL A 669 -15.36 2.44 -4.58
CA VAL A 669 -14.33 1.44 -4.27
C VAL A 669 -14.93 0.34 -3.38
N ILE A 670 -14.79 -0.90 -3.82
CA ILE A 670 -15.36 -2.09 -3.17
C ILE A 670 -14.26 -3.11 -2.96
N TRP A 671 -14.09 -3.58 -1.72
CA TRP A 671 -13.25 -4.72 -1.38
C TRP A 671 -14.12 -5.87 -0.86
N GLU A 672 -13.93 -7.08 -1.40
CA GLU A 672 -14.64 -8.29 -0.98
C GLU A 672 -13.68 -9.29 -0.31
N ALA A 673 -14.00 -9.69 0.91
CA ALA A 673 -13.32 -10.80 1.58
C ALA A 673 -13.81 -12.13 0.99
N GLN A 674 -12.95 -13.14 0.91
CA GLN A 674 -13.36 -14.50 0.50
C GLN A 674 -14.42 -15.07 1.47
N TYR A 675 -14.14 -14.95 2.76
CA TYR A 675 -15.09 -15.07 3.86
C TYR A 675 -14.87 -13.90 4.80
N GLY A 676 -15.93 -13.38 5.41
CA GLY A 676 -15.82 -12.26 6.33
C GLY A 676 -14.93 -12.55 7.54
N ASP A 677 -14.71 -13.83 7.86
CA ASP A 677 -13.86 -14.29 8.96
C ASP A 677 -12.41 -13.81 8.82
N PHE A 678 -11.88 -13.68 7.60
CA PHE A 678 -10.49 -13.30 7.31
C PHE A 678 -10.22 -11.80 7.41
N VAL A 679 -11.27 -10.98 7.51
CA VAL A 679 -11.14 -9.52 7.64
C VAL A 679 -10.30 -9.09 8.85
N ASN A 680 -10.16 -9.96 9.85
CA ASN A 680 -9.30 -9.75 11.01
C ASN A 680 -7.80 -9.66 10.66
N GLY A 681 -7.35 -10.17 9.51
CA GLY A 681 -6.00 -9.96 8.99
C GLY A 681 -5.72 -8.48 8.71
N ALA A 682 -6.75 -7.71 8.34
CA ALA A 682 -6.69 -6.27 8.09
C ALA A 682 -7.06 -5.41 9.30
N GLN A 683 -7.10 -5.97 10.51
CA GLN A 683 -7.55 -5.23 11.70
C GLN A 683 -6.81 -3.90 11.92
N PRO A 684 -5.47 -3.81 11.78
CA PRO A 684 -4.77 -2.54 11.97
C PRO A 684 -5.24 -1.47 10.98
N VAL A 685 -5.49 -1.81 9.71
CA VAL A 685 -6.03 -0.84 8.74
C VAL A 685 -7.47 -0.43 9.10
N ILE A 686 -8.29 -1.38 9.55
CA ILE A 686 -9.67 -1.08 9.95
C ILE A 686 -9.68 -0.08 11.11
N ASP A 687 -8.94 -0.38 12.17
CA ASP A 687 -8.89 0.42 13.40
C ASP A 687 -8.31 1.80 13.14
N GLU A 688 -7.22 1.88 12.39
CA GLU A 688 -6.42 3.09 12.29
C GLU A 688 -6.78 3.99 11.10
N PHE A 689 -7.45 3.47 10.09
CA PHE A 689 -7.80 4.23 8.90
C PHE A 689 -9.30 4.24 8.67
N ILE A 690 -9.93 3.06 8.52
CA ILE A 690 -11.33 2.98 8.08
C ILE A 690 -12.28 3.59 9.11
N VAL A 691 -12.16 3.22 10.39
CA VAL A 691 -13.13 3.66 11.42
C VAL A 691 -12.76 4.98 12.10
N SER A 692 -11.50 5.42 12.00
CA SER A 692 -10.97 6.56 12.76
C SER A 692 -10.29 7.65 11.91
N GLY A 693 -10.07 7.44 10.61
CA GLY A 693 -9.39 8.39 9.74
C GLY A 693 -10.10 9.74 9.60
N ARG A 694 -11.44 9.74 9.70
CA ARG A 694 -12.24 10.98 9.76
C ARG A 694 -11.95 11.79 11.01
N ASP A 695 -12.06 11.17 12.18
CA ASP A 695 -11.96 11.89 13.46
C ASP A 695 -10.52 12.31 13.76
N LYS A 696 -9.53 11.53 13.27
CA LYS A 696 -8.10 11.85 13.42
C LYS A 696 -7.61 12.88 12.42
N TRP A 697 -7.98 12.75 11.14
CA TRP A 697 -7.31 13.47 10.04
C TRP A 697 -8.26 14.20 9.09
N GLY A 698 -9.57 14.23 9.38
CA GLY A 698 -10.57 14.84 8.51
C GLY A 698 -10.78 14.10 7.18
N GLN A 699 -10.22 12.89 7.03
CA GLN A 699 -10.40 12.10 5.82
C GLN A 699 -11.85 11.60 5.70
N THR A 700 -12.35 11.44 4.48
CA THR A 700 -13.74 11.05 4.23
C THR A 700 -13.81 9.71 3.52
N PRO A 701 -13.39 8.60 4.15
CA PRO A 701 -13.45 7.30 3.50
C PRO A 701 -14.89 6.89 3.21
N SER A 702 -15.08 6.22 2.08
CA SER A 702 -16.34 5.69 1.59
C SER A 702 -16.23 4.25 1.06
N LEU A 703 -15.11 3.58 1.37
CA LEU A 703 -14.82 2.19 1.02
C LEU A 703 -15.97 1.25 1.41
N VAL A 704 -16.38 0.40 0.48
CA VAL A 704 -17.35 -0.67 0.72
C VAL A 704 -16.60 -1.96 1.05
N MET A 705 -16.92 -2.59 2.17
CA MET A 705 -16.40 -3.91 2.56
C MET A 705 -17.52 -4.95 2.48
N LEU A 706 -17.39 -5.89 1.54
CA LEU A 706 -18.28 -7.03 1.40
C LEU A 706 -17.73 -8.20 2.19
N LEU A 707 -18.41 -8.60 3.25
CA LEU A 707 -17.94 -9.60 4.21
C LEU A 707 -18.90 -10.79 4.27
N PRO A 708 -18.62 -11.90 3.54
CA PRO A 708 -19.50 -13.06 3.54
C PRO A 708 -19.72 -13.62 4.95
N HIS A 709 -20.97 -13.68 5.38
CA HIS A 709 -21.39 -13.92 6.75
C HIS A 709 -22.63 -14.83 6.79
N GLY A 710 -22.70 -15.71 7.80
CA GLY A 710 -23.87 -16.55 8.06
C GLY A 710 -23.49 -17.92 8.61
N TYR A 711 -24.26 -18.44 9.56
CA TYR A 711 -23.97 -19.71 10.21
C TYR A 711 -24.57 -20.85 9.39
N GLU A 712 -23.71 -21.60 8.69
CA GLU A 712 -24.14 -22.64 7.72
C GLU A 712 -23.48 -24.01 7.98
N GLY A 713 -22.86 -24.17 9.15
CA GLY A 713 -22.21 -25.42 9.55
C GLY A 713 -20.86 -25.69 8.87
N ALA A 714 -20.22 -24.66 8.31
CA ALA A 714 -18.91 -24.73 7.66
C ALA A 714 -17.71 -24.59 8.63
N GLY A 715 -17.97 -24.49 9.94
CA GLY A 715 -16.92 -24.34 10.95
C GLY A 715 -16.67 -22.89 11.37
N PRO A 716 -15.72 -22.67 12.30
CA PRO A 716 -15.52 -21.40 12.98
C PRO A 716 -14.97 -20.27 12.10
N ASP A 717 -14.22 -20.59 11.05
CA ASP A 717 -13.53 -19.60 10.20
C ASP A 717 -14.22 -19.40 8.84
N HIS A 718 -15.49 -19.81 8.74
CA HIS A 718 -16.32 -19.68 7.53
C HIS A 718 -17.77 -19.31 7.91
N SER A 719 -17.96 -18.57 9.00
CA SER A 719 -19.28 -18.31 9.59
C SER A 719 -19.52 -16.84 9.93
N THR A 720 -18.50 -16.11 10.41
CA THR A 720 -18.68 -14.78 10.97
C THR A 720 -17.77 -13.72 10.37
N ALA A 721 -18.35 -12.59 9.98
CA ALA A 721 -17.60 -11.38 9.66
C ALA A 721 -17.27 -10.54 10.92
N ARG A 722 -17.44 -11.11 12.13
CA ARG A 722 -17.20 -10.44 13.41
C ARG A 722 -18.01 -9.14 13.55
N LEU A 723 -19.30 -9.18 13.20
CA LEU A 723 -20.22 -8.04 13.27
C LEU A 723 -20.12 -7.28 14.61
N GLU A 724 -19.95 -8.01 15.72
CA GLU A 724 -19.79 -7.42 17.05
C GLU A 724 -18.59 -6.46 17.17
N ARG A 725 -17.51 -6.69 16.42
CA ARG A 725 -16.30 -5.87 16.46
C ARG A 725 -16.51 -4.55 15.73
N PHE A 726 -17.12 -4.58 14.55
CA PHE A 726 -17.50 -3.35 13.85
C PHE A 726 -18.50 -2.53 14.67
N LEU A 727 -19.49 -3.18 15.30
CA LEU A 727 -20.44 -2.48 16.18
C LEU A 727 -19.78 -1.87 17.42
N GLN A 728 -18.76 -2.53 17.98
CA GLN A 728 -17.98 -1.97 19.09
C GLN A 728 -17.25 -0.68 18.70
N MET A 729 -16.78 -0.59 17.46
CA MET A 729 -16.06 0.57 16.92
C MET A 729 -17.00 1.65 16.34
N GLY A 730 -18.32 1.41 16.33
CA GLY A 730 -19.30 2.39 15.87
C GLY A 730 -19.46 3.53 16.87
N ALA A 731 -18.98 4.73 16.52
CA ALA A 731 -19.19 5.97 17.26
C ALA A 731 -19.50 7.13 16.30
N ASP A 732 -20.29 8.12 16.75
CA ASP A 732 -20.61 9.38 16.02
C ASP A 732 -20.88 9.25 14.50
N ILE A 733 -21.49 8.13 14.09
CA ILE A 733 -21.76 7.79 12.69
C ILE A 733 -20.47 7.79 11.83
N ASN A 734 -19.42 7.14 12.32
CA ASN A 734 -18.16 6.94 11.59
C ASN A 734 -18.26 5.92 10.42
N MET A 735 -19.29 5.07 10.40
CA MET A 735 -19.53 4.08 9.33
C MET A 735 -21.00 3.67 9.23
N ARG A 736 -21.34 2.89 8.19
CA ARG A 736 -22.64 2.22 8.04
C ARG A 736 -22.44 0.72 8.05
N ILE A 737 -23.28 -0.01 8.80
CA ILE A 737 -23.25 -1.47 8.87
C ILE A 737 -24.62 -2.02 8.47
N ALA A 738 -24.65 -2.92 7.49
CA ALA A 738 -25.86 -3.53 6.97
C ALA A 738 -25.73 -5.06 6.84
N ASN A 739 -26.87 -5.75 6.94
CA ASN A 739 -26.97 -7.21 6.72
C ASN A 739 -28.29 -7.47 5.98
N CYS A 740 -28.20 -7.40 4.65
CA CYS A 740 -29.38 -7.39 3.79
C CYS A 740 -30.07 -8.76 3.74
N THR A 741 -31.40 -8.80 3.64
CA THR A 741 -32.14 -10.07 3.49
C THR A 741 -32.71 -10.32 2.09
N THR A 742 -32.75 -9.30 1.23
CA THR A 742 -33.30 -9.39 -0.12
C THR A 742 -32.37 -8.77 -1.17
N SER A 743 -32.49 -9.24 -2.42
CA SER A 743 -31.70 -8.73 -3.53
C SER A 743 -32.02 -7.27 -3.86
N ALA A 744 -33.27 -6.81 -3.71
CA ALA A 744 -33.62 -5.40 -3.91
C ALA A 744 -32.97 -4.48 -2.85
N GLN A 745 -32.91 -4.90 -1.59
CA GLN A 745 -32.24 -4.13 -0.54
C GLN A 745 -30.75 -3.97 -0.83
N TYR A 746 -30.07 -5.04 -1.26
CA TYR A 746 -28.66 -4.96 -1.66
C TYR A 746 -28.44 -4.01 -2.84
N PHE A 747 -29.31 -4.08 -3.87
CA PHE A 747 -29.28 -3.15 -5.01
C PHE A 747 -29.40 -1.68 -4.57
N HIS A 748 -30.41 -1.38 -3.74
CA HIS A 748 -30.64 -0.02 -3.26
C HIS A 748 -29.50 0.47 -2.37
N LEU A 749 -28.91 -0.41 -1.57
CA LEU A 749 -27.79 -0.06 -0.70
C LEU A 749 -26.53 0.34 -1.49
N LEU A 750 -26.16 -0.43 -2.53
CA LEU A 750 -25.02 -0.10 -3.38
C LEU A 750 -25.23 1.22 -4.13
N ARG A 751 -26.41 1.41 -4.73
CA ARG A 751 -26.75 2.67 -5.40
C ARG A 751 -26.79 3.86 -4.43
N ARG A 752 -27.28 3.63 -3.20
CA ARG A 752 -27.26 4.64 -2.14
C ARG A 752 -25.83 5.03 -1.78
N GLN A 753 -24.92 4.08 -1.66
CA GLN A 753 -23.52 4.39 -1.38
C GLN A 753 -22.90 5.24 -2.49
N ALA A 754 -23.09 4.86 -3.76
CA ALA A 754 -22.62 5.63 -4.90
C ALA A 754 -23.17 7.06 -4.93
N ALA A 755 -24.45 7.24 -4.62
CA ALA A 755 -25.09 8.56 -4.54
C ALA A 755 -24.57 9.43 -3.38
N LEU A 756 -23.98 8.82 -2.35
CA LEU A 756 -23.53 9.52 -1.14
C LEU A 756 -22.02 9.80 -1.11
N LEU A 757 -21.24 9.35 -2.11
CA LEU A 757 -19.78 9.54 -2.16
C LEU A 757 -19.35 11.00 -1.92
N LYS A 758 -20.13 11.97 -2.44
CA LYS A 758 -19.81 13.41 -2.33
C LYS A 758 -20.45 14.10 -1.14
N THR A 759 -21.64 13.66 -0.73
CA THR A 759 -22.47 14.40 0.23
C THR A 759 -22.46 13.81 1.63
N ASP A 760 -22.25 12.49 1.75
CA ASP A 760 -22.21 11.79 3.02
C ASP A 760 -21.32 10.53 2.91
N PRO A 761 -20.03 10.72 2.55
CA PRO A 761 -19.08 9.61 2.44
C PRO A 761 -18.89 8.96 3.80
N LEU A 762 -19.20 7.68 3.89
CA LEU A 762 -18.90 6.85 5.06
C LEU A 762 -18.50 5.46 4.57
N PRO A 763 -17.57 4.79 5.25
CA PRO A 763 -17.33 3.37 5.01
C PRO A 763 -18.65 2.59 5.14
N LEU A 764 -18.83 1.61 4.27
CA LEU A 764 -20.02 0.75 4.27
C LEU A 764 -19.60 -0.70 4.45
N ILE A 765 -19.93 -1.26 5.62
CA ILE A 765 -19.67 -2.64 5.97
C ILE A 765 -20.94 -3.46 5.71
N ILE A 766 -20.85 -4.43 4.80
CA ILE A 766 -21.99 -5.28 4.43
C ILE A 766 -21.68 -6.72 4.84
N MET A 767 -22.50 -7.26 5.73
CA MET A 767 -22.55 -8.68 6.01
C MET A 767 -23.23 -9.37 4.82
N THR A 768 -22.44 -9.76 3.81
CA THR A 768 -22.96 -10.33 2.56
C THR A 768 -23.33 -11.81 2.76
N PRO A 769 -24.33 -12.33 2.04
CA PRO A 769 -24.77 -13.71 2.24
C PRO A 769 -23.88 -14.73 1.52
N LYS A 770 -24.03 -15.99 1.93
CA LYS A 770 -23.47 -17.15 1.23
C LYS A 770 -24.58 -18.03 0.62
N SER A 771 -25.37 -18.70 1.45
CA SER A 771 -26.49 -19.52 0.96
C SER A 771 -27.64 -18.72 0.37
N LEU A 772 -27.89 -17.48 0.83
CA LEU A 772 -28.97 -16.65 0.29
C LEU A 772 -28.74 -16.24 -1.16
N LEU A 773 -27.50 -16.31 -1.67
CA LEU A 773 -27.18 -16.03 -3.07
C LEU A 773 -28.03 -16.86 -4.05
N ARG A 774 -28.50 -18.04 -3.61
CA ARG A 774 -29.34 -18.95 -4.41
C ARG A 774 -30.71 -19.22 -3.80
N ASN A 775 -31.05 -18.58 -2.68
CA ASN A 775 -32.32 -18.86 -1.99
C ASN A 775 -33.47 -18.10 -2.68
N PRO A 776 -34.53 -18.77 -3.17
CA PRO A 776 -35.65 -18.11 -3.84
C PRO A 776 -36.40 -17.09 -2.97
N LEU A 777 -36.32 -17.18 -1.64
CA LEU A 777 -36.93 -16.24 -0.71
C LEU A 777 -36.13 -14.94 -0.54
N ALA A 778 -34.87 -14.92 -1.01
CA ALA A 778 -34.03 -13.72 -1.04
C ALA A 778 -34.11 -12.99 -2.38
N ALA A 779 -34.74 -13.58 -3.40
CA ALA A 779 -34.96 -12.92 -4.68
C ALA A 779 -36.16 -11.95 -4.59
N SER A 780 -36.01 -10.80 -5.24
CA SER A 780 -37.03 -9.74 -5.28
C SER A 780 -37.68 -9.62 -6.66
N SER A 781 -38.90 -9.10 -6.67
CA SER A 781 -39.64 -8.71 -7.88
C SER A 781 -39.02 -7.48 -8.55
N PRO A 782 -39.10 -7.31 -9.88
CA PRO A 782 -38.63 -6.09 -10.55
C PRO A 782 -39.27 -4.81 -10.01
N LYS A 783 -40.53 -4.88 -9.55
CA LYS A 783 -41.24 -3.77 -8.90
C LYS A 783 -40.46 -3.16 -7.74
N GLU A 784 -39.80 -3.99 -6.92
CA GLU A 784 -39.02 -3.52 -5.77
C GLU A 784 -37.79 -2.69 -6.18
N PHE A 785 -37.26 -2.88 -7.39
CA PHE A 785 -36.16 -2.07 -7.94
C PHE A 785 -36.65 -0.77 -8.58
N VAL A 786 -37.86 -0.79 -9.14
CA VAL A 786 -38.47 0.32 -9.88
C VAL A 786 -39.17 1.32 -8.97
N GLN A 787 -39.83 0.83 -7.92
CA GLN A 787 -40.67 1.62 -7.02
C GLN A 787 -40.16 1.60 -5.58
N GLY A 788 -39.31 0.63 -5.23
CA GLY A 788 -38.75 0.51 -3.89
C GLY A 788 -37.58 1.45 -3.63
N TYR A 789 -37.07 1.36 -2.42
CA TYR A 789 -35.98 2.18 -1.87
C TYR A 789 -35.27 1.40 -0.76
N TRP A 790 -34.14 1.92 -0.28
CA TRP A 790 -33.45 1.35 0.88
C TRP A 790 -34.31 1.46 2.14
N GLN A 791 -34.72 0.31 2.71
CA GLN A 791 -35.47 0.24 3.97
C GLN A 791 -34.56 -0.18 5.13
N PRO A 792 -34.24 0.70 6.09
CA PRO A 792 -33.36 0.33 7.21
C PRO A 792 -33.95 -0.74 8.14
N VAL A 793 -35.27 -0.78 8.24
CA VAL A 793 -36.05 -1.78 8.99
C VAL A 793 -37.21 -2.20 8.10
N ILE A 794 -37.49 -3.50 8.02
CA ILE A 794 -38.60 -4.05 7.24
C ILE A 794 -39.51 -4.84 8.20
N ASP A 795 -40.77 -4.46 8.24
CA ASP A 795 -41.78 -5.10 9.08
C ASP A 795 -42.36 -6.38 8.43
N ASP A 796 -43.23 -7.08 9.15
CA ASP A 796 -43.86 -8.34 8.77
C ASP A 796 -45.21 -8.11 8.10
N ASP A 797 -45.24 -8.11 6.77
CA ASP A 797 -46.47 -7.83 6.02
C ASP A 797 -47.58 -8.85 6.29
N ARG A 798 -47.25 -10.13 6.59
CA ARG A 798 -48.25 -11.13 6.99
C ARG A 798 -48.85 -10.81 8.35
N ALA A 799 -48.03 -10.39 9.31
CA ALA A 799 -48.53 -10.11 10.67
C ALA A 799 -49.35 -8.81 10.73
N LYS A 800 -49.09 -7.83 9.86
CA LYS A 800 -49.88 -6.60 9.76
C LYS A 800 -51.36 -6.85 9.43
N GLU A 801 -51.67 -7.89 8.66
CA GLU A 801 -53.06 -8.26 8.33
C GLU A 801 -53.86 -8.69 9.56
N SER A 802 -53.18 -9.12 10.63
CA SER A 802 -53.77 -9.54 11.90
C SER A 802 -53.00 -8.95 13.09
N ALA A 803 -52.70 -7.65 13.02
CA ALA A 803 -51.85 -6.97 14.00
C ALA A 803 -52.37 -7.08 15.45
N ASP A 804 -53.69 -7.20 15.63
CA ASP A 804 -54.35 -7.40 16.92
C ASP A 804 -54.10 -8.79 17.53
N LYS A 805 -53.71 -9.79 16.74
CA LYS A 805 -53.36 -11.13 17.24
C LYS A 805 -51.92 -11.24 17.72
N VAL A 806 -51.06 -10.31 17.32
CA VAL A 806 -49.62 -10.35 17.61
C VAL A 806 -49.37 -10.08 19.09
N LYS A 807 -48.71 -11.03 19.75
CA LYS A 807 -48.25 -10.96 21.15
C LYS A 807 -46.74 -10.81 21.27
N ARG A 808 -45.97 -11.31 20.29
CA ARG A 808 -44.51 -11.24 20.29
C ARG A 808 -44.02 -10.62 18.99
N LEU A 809 -43.17 -9.59 19.09
CA LEU A 809 -42.40 -9.08 17.96
C LEU A 809 -40.96 -9.60 18.03
N VAL A 810 -40.56 -10.36 17.01
CA VAL A 810 -39.20 -10.85 16.80
C VAL A 810 -38.46 -9.90 15.88
N PHE A 811 -37.39 -9.27 16.36
CA PHE A 811 -36.39 -8.63 15.52
C PHE A 811 -35.26 -9.63 15.19
N CYS A 812 -34.85 -9.66 13.93
CA CYS A 812 -33.66 -10.38 13.47
C CYS A 812 -32.95 -9.61 12.34
N SER A 813 -31.85 -10.15 11.84
CA SER A 813 -31.10 -9.59 10.72
C SER A 813 -30.47 -10.69 9.88
N GLY A 814 -30.29 -10.44 8.58
CA GLY A 814 -29.69 -11.41 7.65
C GLY A 814 -30.46 -12.72 7.51
N LYS A 815 -29.72 -13.79 7.18
CA LYS A 815 -30.24 -15.15 6.91
C LYS A 815 -31.17 -15.71 7.98
N MET A 816 -31.01 -15.33 9.26
CA MET A 816 -31.88 -15.79 10.34
C MET A 816 -33.36 -15.52 10.04
N TYR A 817 -33.67 -14.40 9.36
CA TYR A 817 -35.03 -14.12 8.90
C TYR A 817 -35.59 -15.24 8.02
N VAL A 818 -34.81 -15.68 7.02
CA VAL A 818 -35.21 -16.72 6.07
C VAL A 818 -35.45 -18.04 6.78
N ASP A 819 -34.63 -18.38 7.78
CA ASP A 819 -34.81 -19.58 8.60
C ASP A 819 -36.06 -19.53 9.47
N LEU A 820 -36.44 -18.35 9.96
CA LEU A 820 -37.68 -18.17 10.73
C LEU A 820 -38.93 -18.25 9.84
N ILE A 821 -38.94 -17.58 8.68
CA ILE A 821 -40.13 -17.54 7.82
C ILE A 821 -40.36 -18.84 7.05
N SER A 822 -39.32 -19.66 6.86
CA SER A 822 -39.42 -20.98 6.19
C SER A 822 -39.77 -22.12 7.15
N SER A 823 -39.95 -21.83 8.43
CA SER A 823 -40.25 -22.85 9.44
C SER A 823 -41.72 -23.23 9.50
N ASP A 824 -42.02 -24.52 9.70
CA ASP A 824 -43.38 -25.01 9.97
C ASP A 824 -44.03 -24.37 11.22
N TYR A 825 -43.22 -23.84 12.15
CA TYR A 825 -43.73 -23.09 13.30
C TYR A 825 -44.39 -21.77 12.88
N ARG A 826 -43.92 -21.14 11.80
CA ARG A 826 -44.45 -19.86 11.32
C ARG A 826 -45.88 -20.00 10.79
N GLU A 827 -46.21 -21.10 10.13
CA GLU A 827 -47.56 -21.31 9.60
C GLU A 827 -48.60 -21.34 10.73
N ASN A 828 -48.23 -21.93 11.87
CA ASN A 828 -49.13 -22.20 13.00
C ASN A 828 -49.11 -21.14 14.11
N ASN A 829 -48.37 -20.03 13.96
CA ASN A 829 -48.21 -19.00 14.99
C ASN A 829 -48.49 -17.60 14.46
N GLU A 830 -49.78 -17.23 14.41
CA GLU A 830 -50.23 -15.86 14.07
C GLU A 830 -49.91 -14.81 15.16
N ALA A 831 -49.58 -15.27 16.37
CA ALA A 831 -49.25 -14.40 17.51
C ALA A 831 -47.80 -13.88 17.50
N VAL A 832 -46.98 -14.28 16.51
CA VAL A 832 -45.59 -13.85 16.38
C VAL A 832 -45.46 -13.00 15.12
N ALA A 833 -44.91 -11.79 15.22
CA ALA A 833 -44.46 -10.99 14.08
C ALA A 833 -42.93 -11.07 13.94
N ILE A 834 -42.38 -11.02 12.73
CA ILE A 834 -40.94 -11.12 12.44
C ILE A 834 -40.50 -9.92 11.60
N ALA A 835 -39.88 -8.95 12.25
CA ALA A 835 -39.30 -7.77 11.61
C ALA A 835 -37.79 -7.91 11.44
N ARG A 836 -37.26 -7.29 10.37
CA ARG A 836 -35.85 -7.29 10.01
C ARG A 836 -35.21 -5.94 10.27
N ILE A 837 -34.05 -5.94 10.89
CA ILE A 837 -33.15 -4.77 10.94
C ILE A 837 -32.09 -4.96 9.86
N GLU A 838 -32.24 -4.25 8.74
CA GLU A 838 -31.33 -4.31 7.59
C GLU A 838 -30.12 -3.41 7.81
N GLN A 839 -30.32 -2.22 8.39
CA GLN A 839 -29.26 -1.32 8.84
C GLN A 839 -29.04 -1.49 10.34
N ILE A 840 -27.92 -2.09 10.72
CA ILE A 840 -27.59 -2.40 12.12
C ILE A 840 -26.93 -1.19 12.80
N TYR A 841 -26.10 -0.45 12.06
CA TYR A 841 -25.46 0.78 12.56
C TYR A 841 -25.41 1.88 11.49
N PRO A 842 -25.72 3.15 11.85
CA PRO A 842 -26.41 3.51 13.09
C PRO A 842 -27.82 2.90 13.12
N LEU A 843 -28.28 2.47 14.29
CA LEU A 843 -29.68 2.08 14.48
C LEU A 843 -30.53 3.34 14.37
N LEU A 844 -31.56 3.32 13.51
CA LEU A 844 -32.39 4.50 13.25
C LEU A 844 -33.71 4.41 14.04
N PRO A 845 -33.88 5.19 15.13
CA PRO A 845 -35.12 5.20 15.92
C PRO A 845 -36.37 5.40 15.09
N GLU A 846 -36.32 6.29 14.09
CA GLU A 846 -37.44 6.62 13.21
C GLU A 846 -37.89 5.46 12.31
N ALA A 847 -37.03 4.45 12.10
CA ALA A 847 -37.37 3.25 11.34
C ALA A 847 -37.85 2.12 12.26
N VAL A 848 -37.37 2.05 13.50
CA VAL A 848 -37.71 1.00 14.48
C VAL A 848 -39.03 1.29 15.20
N LEU A 849 -39.28 2.55 15.59
CA LEU A 849 -40.46 2.93 16.37
C LEU A 849 -41.79 2.60 15.68
N PRO A 850 -41.99 2.85 14.37
CA PRO A 850 -43.22 2.48 13.70
C PRO A 850 -43.54 0.98 13.76
N VAL A 851 -42.51 0.12 13.74
CA VAL A 851 -42.68 -1.33 13.85
C VAL A 851 -43.06 -1.74 15.28
N LEU A 852 -42.41 -1.15 16.28
CA LEU A 852 -42.74 -1.37 17.69
C LEU A 852 -44.19 -0.96 18.02
N GLU A 853 -44.70 0.08 17.36
CA GLU A 853 -46.02 0.65 17.62
C GLU A 853 -47.13 0.04 16.76
N GLY A 854 -46.79 -0.80 15.77
CA GLY A 854 -47.73 -1.40 14.84
C GLY A 854 -48.62 -2.50 15.44
N TYR A 855 -48.26 -3.05 16.60
CA TYR A 855 -48.91 -4.24 17.19
C TYR A 855 -49.57 -3.92 18.55
N PRO A 856 -50.89 -3.66 18.60
CA PRO A 856 -51.55 -3.10 19.79
C PRO A 856 -51.63 -4.05 21.00
N ASN A 857 -51.62 -5.36 20.78
CA ASN A 857 -51.72 -6.39 21.82
C ASN A 857 -50.37 -7.08 22.11
N MET A 858 -49.26 -6.47 21.69
CA MET A 858 -47.93 -7.01 21.94
C MET A 858 -47.63 -7.07 23.44
N GLU A 859 -47.10 -8.20 23.88
CA GLU A 859 -46.73 -8.52 25.25
C GLU A 859 -45.20 -8.55 25.42
N GLU A 860 -44.42 -8.83 24.37
CA GLU A 860 -42.96 -8.89 24.44
C GLU A 860 -42.25 -8.56 23.11
N VAL A 861 -40.98 -8.15 23.23
CA VAL A 861 -40.05 -7.97 22.11
C VAL A 861 -38.88 -8.94 22.27
N MET A 862 -38.49 -9.61 21.18
CA MET A 862 -37.42 -10.61 21.18
C MET A 862 -36.41 -10.30 20.09
N TRP A 863 -35.12 -10.35 20.42
CA TRP A 863 -34.05 -10.39 19.41
C TRP A 863 -33.63 -11.82 19.13
N VAL A 864 -33.59 -12.22 17.86
CA VAL A 864 -33.15 -13.57 17.46
C VAL A 864 -31.96 -13.46 16.52
N GLN A 865 -30.88 -14.18 16.84
CA GLN A 865 -29.65 -14.19 16.06
C GLN A 865 -29.03 -15.60 15.99
N GLU A 866 -28.25 -15.85 14.93
CA GLU A 866 -27.51 -17.10 14.77
C GLU A 866 -26.26 -17.11 15.66
N GLU A 867 -25.64 -15.96 15.84
CA GLU A 867 -24.35 -15.80 16.50
C GLU A 867 -24.41 -16.15 17.99
N PRO A 868 -23.31 -16.62 18.60
CA PRO A 868 -23.15 -16.70 20.05
C PRO A 868 -23.58 -15.41 20.75
N ARG A 869 -24.12 -15.51 21.96
CA ARG A 869 -24.66 -14.35 22.69
C ARG A 869 -23.65 -13.21 22.92
N ASN A 870 -22.35 -13.49 22.88
CA ASN A 870 -21.26 -12.52 23.00
C ASN A 870 -20.74 -11.99 21.65
N MET A 871 -21.39 -12.38 20.55
CA MET A 871 -21.07 -12.03 19.16
C MET A 871 -22.34 -11.51 18.48
N GLY A 872 -22.24 -11.12 17.20
CA GLY A 872 -23.37 -10.56 16.46
C GLY A 872 -23.85 -9.24 17.07
N ALA A 873 -25.11 -8.91 16.85
CA ALA A 873 -25.61 -7.57 17.18
C ALA A 873 -26.08 -7.39 18.64
N TRP A 874 -26.32 -8.48 19.39
CA TRP A 874 -27.05 -8.42 20.66
C TRP A 874 -26.45 -7.46 21.70
N GLU A 875 -25.15 -7.54 22.00
CA GLU A 875 -24.56 -6.71 23.07
C GLU A 875 -24.58 -5.21 22.72
N ALA A 876 -24.48 -4.86 21.43
CA ALA A 876 -24.51 -3.47 20.95
C ALA A 876 -25.93 -2.92 20.79
N LEU A 877 -26.88 -3.71 20.28
CA LEU A 877 -28.26 -3.28 20.06
C LEU A 877 -29.12 -3.31 21.33
N ARG A 878 -28.86 -4.24 22.28
CA ARG A 878 -29.63 -4.36 23.53
C ARG A 878 -29.86 -3.03 24.24
N PRO A 879 -28.84 -2.18 24.54
CA PRO A 879 -29.08 -0.90 25.21
C PRO A 879 -29.93 0.05 24.37
N GLN A 880 -29.75 0.08 23.05
CA GLN A 880 -30.48 0.95 22.14
C GLN A 880 -31.95 0.53 22.02
N LEU A 881 -32.21 -0.76 21.83
CA LEU A 881 -33.58 -1.31 21.81
C LEU A 881 -34.30 -1.11 23.14
N ARG A 882 -33.63 -1.30 24.28
CA ARG A 882 -34.22 -1.01 25.61
C ARG A 882 -34.65 0.45 25.73
N LYS A 883 -33.85 1.38 25.22
CA LYS A 883 -34.17 2.81 25.20
C LYS A 883 -35.40 3.10 24.34
N LEU A 884 -35.53 2.46 23.17
CA LEU A 884 -36.69 2.65 22.28
C LEU A 884 -37.98 2.00 22.83
N ILE A 885 -37.84 0.85 23.49
CA ILE A 885 -38.95 0.16 24.13
C ILE A 885 -39.46 0.93 25.34
N ASP A 886 -38.56 1.59 26.08
CA ASP A 886 -38.86 2.44 27.24
C ASP A 886 -39.71 1.73 28.31
N GLY A 887 -39.40 0.47 28.57
CA GLY A 887 -40.09 -0.36 29.58
C GLY A 887 -41.50 -0.83 29.20
N ARG A 888 -42.02 -0.48 28.00
CA ARG A 888 -43.34 -0.91 27.52
C ARG A 888 -43.48 -2.42 27.43
N TRP A 889 -42.42 -3.10 27.02
CA TRP A 889 -42.37 -4.56 26.83
C TRP A 889 -41.05 -5.15 27.35
N PRO A 890 -41.04 -6.38 27.90
CA PRO A 890 -39.80 -7.09 28.16
C PRO A 890 -39.02 -7.34 26.86
N LEU A 891 -37.70 -7.18 26.92
CA LEU A 891 -36.77 -7.50 25.82
C LEU A 891 -35.98 -8.77 26.13
N SER A 892 -36.19 -9.82 25.33
CA SER A 892 -35.48 -11.10 25.42
C SER A 892 -34.55 -11.34 24.23
N CYS A 893 -33.69 -12.36 24.31
CA CYS A 893 -32.75 -12.73 23.25
C CYS A 893 -32.67 -14.25 23.11
N ILE A 894 -32.83 -14.76 21.90
CA ILE A 894 -32.54 -16.14 21.51
C ILE A 894 -31.30 -16.14 20.63
N SER A 895 -30.28 -16.88 21.05
CA SER A 895 -28.99 -16.94 20.39
C SER A 895 -28.28 -18.25 20.72
N ARG A 896 -27.19 -18.57 20.02
CA ARG A 896 -26.26 -19.59 20.52
C ARG A 896 -25.72 -19.16 21.91
N PRO A 897 -25.36 -20.09 22.80
CA PRO A 897 -24.71 -19.75 24.07
C PRO A 897 -23.43 -18.93 23.85
N ARG A 898 -22.94 -18.24 24.88
CA ARG A 898 -21.63 -17.56 24.79
C ARG A 898 -20.54 -18.56 24.45
N ARG A 899 -19.65 -18.22 23.50
CA ARG A 899 -18.55 -19.08 23.04
C ARG A 899 -17.28 -18.25 22.79
N ALA A 900 -16.13 -18.91 22.91
CA ALA A 900 -14.85 -18.37 22.45
C ALA A 900 -14.67 -18.56 20.93
N SER A 901 -14.96 -19.78 20.44
CA SER A 901 -15.03 -20.10 19.01
C SER A 901 -16.28 -19.49 18.36
N PRO A 902 -16.19 -18.92 17.15
CA PRO A 902 -17.33 -18.35 16.44
C PRO A 902 -18.50 -19.31 16.24
N ALA A 903 -18.22 -20.54 15.80
CA ALA A 903 -19.23 -21.51 15.41
C ALA A 903 -18.82 -22.94 15.83
N GLU A 904 -19.76 -23.87 15.67
CA GLU A 904 -19.51 -25.30 15.84
C GLU A 904 -18.65 -25.85 14.70
N GLY A 905 -17.67 -26.71 15.00
CA GLY A 905 -16.90 -27.44 13.98
C GLY A 905 -17.65 -28.62 13.35
N SER A 906 -18.86 -28.93 13.81
CA SER A 906 -19.68 -30.05 13.32
C SER A 906 -20.97 -29.53 12.69
N SER A 907 -21.16 -29.80 11.41
CA SER A 907 -22.40 -29.46 10.68
C SER A 907 -23.65 -30.07 11.32
N ALA A 908 -23.55 -31.30 11.86
CA ALA A 908 -24.67 -31.93 12.57
C ALA A 908 -25.04 -31.18 13.86
N TRP A 909 -24.03 -30.75 14.62
CA TRP A 909 -24.26 -29.96 15.83
C TRP A 909 -24.80 -28.56 15.51
N HIS A 910 -24.26 -27.91 14.49
CA HIS A 910 -24.79 -26.67 13.94
C HIS A 910 -26.29 -26.84 13.60
N GLY A 911 -26.66 -27.90 12.88
CA GLY A 911 -28.05 -28.16 12.51
C GLY A 911 -28.98 -28.40 13.69
N VAL A 912 -28.52 -29.05 14.77
CA VAL A 912 -29.28 -29.18 16.02
C VAL A 912 -29.52 -27.81 16.65
N ASN A 913 -28.47 -27.00 16.79
CA ASN A 913 -28.58 -25.69 17.40
C ASN A 913 -29.46 -24.75 16.57
N GLN A 914 -29.30 -24.73 15.25
CA GLN A 914 -30.09 -23.87 14.36
C GLN A 914 -31.60 -24.19 14.48
N ARG A 915 -31.98 -25.47 14.47
CA ARG A 915 -33.38 -25.88 14.67
C ARG A 915 -33.92 -25.46 16.04
N GLU A 916 -33.08 -25.53 17.07
CA GLU A 916 -33.48 -25.13 18.42
C GLU A 916 -33.69 -23.61 18.53
N LEU A 917 -32.85 -22.80 17.90
CA LEU A 917 -33.04 -21.33 17.84
C LEU A 917 -34.38 -20.98 17.18
N VAL A 918 -34.66 -21.58 16.02
CA VAL A 918 -35.92 -21.38 15.30
C VAL A 918 -37.11 -21.81 16.15
N ARG A 919 -37.05 -23.00 16.78
CA ARG A 919 -38.12 -23.49 17.67
C ARG A 919 -38.39 -22.54 18.83
N LEU A 920 -37.34 -22.06 19.50
CA LEU A 920 -37.45 -21.16 20.65
C LEU A 920 -38.05 -19.80 20.29
N ALA A 921 -37.79 -19.29 19.08
CA ALA A 921 -38.37 -18.03 18.61
C ALA A 921 -39.92 -18.05 18.57
N PHE A 922 -40.52 -19.23 18.32
CA PHE A 922 -41.98 -19.42 18.27
C PHE A 922 -42.59 -20.02 19.54
N ALA A 923 -41.79 -20.41 20.54
CA ALA A 923 -42.30 -20.96 21.79
C ALA A 923 -42.90 -19.83 22.65
N LEU A 924 -44.22 -19.65 22.60
CA LEU A 924 -44.98 -18.78 23.53
C LEU A 924 -45.18 -19.55 24.84
N GLU A 925 -44.88 -18.92 25.98
CA GLU A 925 -45.18 -19.47 27.31
C GLU A 925 -46.67 -19.34 27.66
#